data_AF-A0A849X199-F1
#
_entry.id   AF-A0A849X199-F1
#
_cell.length_a   1.000
_cell.length_b   1.000
_cell.length_c   1.000
_cell.angle_alpha   90.00
_cell.angle_beta   90.00
_cell.angle_gamma   90.00
#
_symmetry.space_group_name_H-M   'P 1'
#
loop_
_entity.id
_entity.type
_entity.pdbx_description
1 polymer ?
#
loop_
_entity_poly.entity_id
_entity_poly.type
_entity_poly.pdbx_seq_one_letter_code
_entity_poly.pdbx_strand_id
1 'polypeptide(L)'
;MKMKLALRAGLLWLALLPAATPAADDPSPEEIYLEAERAWLASNSALANKQLEKFFSLKGAQVEPKFLVKAHNLRGLIHFQAKRLPSAVKEFESAAEAGARHLEPTDGALHLARYNLMNALHKSERTAEAGRVIALVVADALDKDTRVRFFHLSGNVNGKLEDHVGAVVAFLNAAHEAGGGSASDSFIQKALNASQKIYLAQPILAVDQLEAAKTKYGWSRDAELAALLILGRGHLYVGDSEKASEYLGEVVDSTDENHMLRSQAQEILDRMEQLAEVDPSTVGILLPLSGKFARFGRQTLHATLYALGVFGAAGDGGQIRVAIRDSGDSPEAATEAFTKLIFEDKAIGVIGPLLSRQFPGVSQKAQELGAPLLSISQRKSGTQAGPFVFPLALSPAQQVEMVVDWAVNKKGYKRFAVMSPSDSFGHEYVGLFLDAMEKAGAALVGFEQYPARATDFRAEVRRLLGQDYLDGRTLEAEELRRRAEIYANSVNSKGKARERLLHAWEPKGVVDFDALFVPDDPQTVGQIVPALAVEDVMNVPLLGINTWNSPDLVQRAGRYLQNSVFVDSFLAESKNPQAVKFSQEFSLIAQTTPGALEFQAYDAARILLKALSSGNISTRSHLRDAIANLGSYKGVSGDYLFSADSGVKRSAYFLTIRGSRIIELPAQ
;
A
#
# COMPACT_ATOMS: atom_id res chain seq x y z
N MET A 1 -19.70 18.27 -35.78
CA MET A 1 -19.99 18.35 -37.22
C MET A 1 -20.37 16.99 -37.86
N LYS A 2 -19.76 15.86 -37.46
CA LYS A 2 -20.06 14.53 -38.03
C LYS A 2 -21.27 13.77 -37.44
N MET A 3 -21.81 14.15 -36.28
CA MET A 3 -23.11 13.67 -35.76
C MET A 3 -24.29 13.97 -36.71
N LYS A 4 -24.12 14.95 -37.63
CA LYS A 4 -25.08 15.27 -38.68
C LYS A 4 -25.10 14.26 -39.85
N LEU A 5 -24.09 13.39 -40.00
CA LEU A 5 -24.01 12.45 -41.12
C LEU A 5 -24.80 11.14 -40.89
N ALA A 6 -24.82 10.59 -39.67
CA ALA A 6 -25.60 9.38 -39.38
C ALA A 6 -27.11 9.61 -39.53
N LEU A 7 -27.57 10.81 -39.15
CA LEU A 7 -28.96 11.25 -39.37
C LEU A 7 -29.30 11.56 -40.83
N ARG A 8 -28.30 11.76 -41.71
CA ARG A 8 -28.51 12.03 -43.14
C ARG A 8 -28.92 10.81 -43.95
N ALA A 9 -28.63 9.59 -43.48
CA ALA A 9 -29.01 8.36 -44.19
C ALA A 9 -30.53 8.06 -44.08
N GLY A 10 -31.17 8.41 -42.97
CA GLY A 10 -32.64 8.35 -42.83
C GLY A 10 -33.39 9.46 -43.59
N LEU A 11 -32.66 10.48 -44.04
CA LEU A 11 -33.17 11.72 -44.64
C LEU A 11 -33.63 11.54 -46.10
N LEU A 12 -33.23 10.46 -46.78
CA LEU A 12 -33.70 10.14 -48.14
C LEU A 12 -35.04 9.41 -48.18
N TRP A 13 -35.47 8.81 -47.06
CA TRP A 13 -36.76 8.09 -46.98
C TRP A 13 -37.90 8.98 -46.47
N LEU A 14 -37.60 9.92 -45.57
CA LEU A 14 -38.59 10.85 -45.00
C LEU A 14 -38.95 12.04 -45.92
N ALA A 15 -38.14 12.33 -46.95
CA ALA A 15 -38.39 13.42 -47.90
C ALA A 15 -39.44 13.09 -48.99
N LEU A 16 -40.00 11.87 -49.00
CA LEU A 16 -40.95 11.39 -50.01
C LEU A 16 -42.39 11.21 -49.50
N LEU A 17 -42.68 11.57 -48.26
CA LEU A 17 -44.06 11.55 -47.76
C LEU A 17 -44.74 12.90 -48.08
N PRO A 18 -45.94 12.90 -48.70
CA PRO A 18 -46.66 14.12 -49.00
C PRO A 18 -47.08 14.81 -47.69
N ALA A 19 -46.98 16.14 -47.66
CA ALA A 19 -47.53 16.96 -46.59
C ALA A 19 -49.06 16.77 -46.54
N ALA A 20 -49.55 16.08 -45.51
CA ALA A 20 -50.96 16.06 -45.21
C ALA A 20 -51.37 17.37 -44.52
N THR A 21 -52.38 18.05 -45.04
CA THR A 21 -53.18 19.06 -44.33
C THR A 21 -54.66 18.85 -44.67
N PRO A 22 -55.61 19.22 -43.79
CA PRO A 22 -55.63 19.05 -42.34
C PRO A 22 -56.91 18.35 -41.87
N ALA A 23 -56.83 17.55 -40.81
CA ALA A 23 -57.96 17.27 -39.92
C ALA A 23 -57.56 17.76 -38.52
N ALA A 24 -58.47 18.50 -37.87
CA ALA A 24 -58.25 19.16 -36.59
C ALA A 24 -58.31 18.15 -35.43
N ASP A 25 -57.31 17.27 -35.34
CA ASP A 25 -57.00 16.51 -34.14
C ASP A 25 -55.73 17.11 -33.51
N ASP A 26 -55.71 17.24 -32.18
CA ASP A 26 -54.51 17.68 -31.46
C ASP A 26 -53.34 16.73 -31.80
N PRO A 27 -52.13 17.26 -32.09
CA PRO A 27 -51.00 16.43 -32.49
C PRO A 27 -50.69 15.41 -31.40
N SER A 28 -50.45 14.18 -31.82
CA SER A 28 -50.13 13.09 -30.92
C SER A 28 -48.85 13.38 -30.13
N PRO A 29 -48.67 12.77 -28.94
CA PRO A 29 -47.44 12.97 -28.16
C PRO A 29 -46.16 12.61 -28.94
N GLU A 30 -46.23 11.59 -29.80
CA GLU A 30 -45.14 11.22 -30.70
C GLU A 30 -44.83 12.32 -31.72
N GLU A 31 -45.83 12.89 -32.38
CA GLU A 31 -45.64 13.99 -33.34
C GLU A 31 -45.00 15.21 -32.67
N ILE A 32 -45.44 15.57 -31.46
CA ILE A 32 -44.85 16.67 -30.68
C ILE A 32 -43.36 16.39 -30.37
N TYR A 33 -43.03 15.15 -29.97
CA TYR A 33 -41.63 14.76 -29.75
C TYR A 33 -40.81 14.83 -31.05
N LEU A 34 -41.33 14.31 -32.16
CA LEU A 34 -40.63 14.31 -33.45
C LEU A 34 -40.39 15.73 -33.95
N GLU A 35 -41.31 16.67 -33.72
CA GLU A 35 -41.08 18.09 -33.98
C GLU A 35 -39.95 18.66 -33.12
N ALA A 36 -39.89 18.31 -31.83
CA ALA A 36 -38.80 18.72 -30.95
C ALA A 36 -37.44 18.20 -31.43
N GLU A 37 -37.38 16.92 -31.83
CA GLU A 37 -36.17 16.28 -32.34
C GLU A 37 -35.72 16.92 -33.65
N ARG A 38 -36.64 17.15 -34.61
CA ARG A 38 -36.34 17.87 -35.86
C ARG A 38 -35.80 19.27 -35.59
N ALA A 39 -36.42 20.02 -34.67
CA ALA A 39 -35.96 21.35 -34.29
C ALA A 39 -34.54 21.32 -33.70
N TRP A 40 -34.25 20.35 -32.82
CA TRP A 40 -32.91 20.16 -32.26
C TRP A 40 -31.86 19.84 -33.34
N LEU A 41 -32.18 18.94 -34.26
CA LEU A 41 -31.31 18.56 -35.38
C LEU A 41 -31.05 19.73 -36.34
N ALA A 42 -32.04 20.61 -36.52
CA ALA A 42 -31.92 21.88 -37.23
C ALA A 42 -31.17 22.96 -36.42
N SER A 43 -30.61 22.62 -35.25
CA SER A 43 -29.90 23.53 -34.35
C SER A 43 -30.77 24.67 -33.79
N ASN A 44 -32.09 24.47 -33.70
CA ASN A 44 -33.05 25.38 -33.09
C ASN A 44 -33.48 24.88 -31.70
N SER A 45 -32.60 25.03 -30.72
CA SER A 45 -32.82 24.55 -29.34
C SER A 45 -34.00 25.23 -28.64
N ALA A 46 -34.33 26.47 -29.00
CA ALA A 46 -35.46 27.21 -28.43
C ALA A 46 -36.80 26.58 -28.87
N LEU A 47 -36.95 26.28 -30.16
CA LEU A 47 -38.13 25.58 -30.66
C LEU A 47 -38.21 24.15 -30.11
N ALA A 48 -37.07 23.44 -30.04
CA ALA A 48 -37.02 22.10 -29.46
C ALA A 48 -37.49 22.10 -28.00
N ASN A 49 -37.02 23.05 -27.18
CA ASN A 49 -37.44 23.15 -25.78
C ASN A 49 -38.92 23.53 -25.66
N LYS A 50 -39.43 24.43 -26.50
CA LYS A 50 -40.86 24.77 -26.55
C LYS A 50 -41.73 23.55 -26.85
N GLN A 51 -41.32 22.70 -27.80
CA GLN A 51 -42.04 21.47 -28.12
C GLN A 51 -41.94 20.43 -27.00
N LEU A 52 -40.79 20.33 -26.32
CA LEU A 52 -40.65 19.48 -25.14
C LEU A 52 -41.52 19.96 -23.97
N GLU A 53 -41.63 21.26 -23.73
CA GLU A 53 -42.55 21.81 -22.73
C GLU A 53 -44.01 21.45 -23.05
N LYS A 54 -44.40 21.51 -24.33
CA LYS A 54 -45.70 21.03 -24.80
C LYS A 54 -45.85 19.53 -24.51
N PHE A 55 -44.86 18.71 -24.87
CA PHE A 55 -44.85 17.27 -24.62
C PHE A 55 -45.03 16.93 -23.12
N PHE A 56 -44.28 17.58 -22.22
CA PHE A 56 -44.36 17.31 -20.78
C PHE A 56 -45.63 17.88 -20.12
N SER A 57 -46.39 18.74 -20.82
CA SER A 57 -47.66 19.27 -20.31
C SER A 57 -48.84 18.30 -20.48
N LEU A 58 -48.65 17.24 -21.29
CA LEU A 58 -49.64 16.18 -21.52
C LEU A 58 -49.85 15.34 -20.23
N LYS A 59 -51.12 15.12 -19.84
CA LYS A 59 -51.49 14.35 -18.63
C LYS A 59 -52.10 12.99 -18.99
N GLY A 60 -51.69 11.90 -18.31
CA GLY A 60 -52.34 10.57 -18.37
C GLY A 60 -51.66 9.50 -19.23
N ALA A 61 -52.35 8.38 -19.49
CA ALA A 61 -51.87 7.15 -20.14
C ALA A 61 -51.59 7.25 -21.66
N GLN A 62 -51.30 8.44 -22.19
CA GLN A 62 -51.20 8.69 -23.64
C GLN A 62 -49.77 8.71 -24.20
N VAL A 63 -48.73 8.68 -23.34
CA VAL A 63 -47.34 8.76 -23.79
C VAL A 63 -46.70 7.39 -23.70
N GLU A 64 -46.29 6.81 -24.83
CA GLU A 64 -45.53 5.57 -24.79
C GLU A 64 -44.21 5.78 -24.03
N PRO A 65 -43.82 4.84 -23.15
CA PRO A 65 -42.64 5.01 -22.30
C PRO A 65 -41.35 5.33 -23.08
N LYS A 66 -41.21 4.81 -24.29
CA LYS A 66 -40.07 5.07 -25.17
C LYS A 66 -39.93 6.54 -25.54
N PHE A 67 -41.03 7.24 -25.83
CA PHE A 67 -41.00 8.67 -26.13
C PHE A 67 -40.76 9.51 -24.88
N LEU A 68 -41.21 9.06 -23.71
CA LEU A 68 -40.87 9.73 -22.44
C LEU A 68 -39.37 9.69 -22.15
N VAL A 69 -38.72 8.53 -22.32
CA VAL A 69 -37.26 8.37 -22.18
C VAL A 69 -36.52 9.26 -23.16
N LYS A 70 -36.92 9.23 -24.44
CA LYS A 70 -36.32 10.06 -25.49
C LYS A 70 -36.49 11.56 -25.24
N ALA A 71 -37.66 12.00 -24.78
CA ALA A 71 -37.94 13.40 -24.47
C ALA A 71 -37.08 13.93 -23.32
N HIS A 72 -36.99 13.19 -22.21
CA HIS A 72 -36.09 13.53 -21.11
C HIS A 72 -34.63 13.56 -21.56
N ASN A 73 -34.19 12.55 -22.32
CA ASN A 73 -32.83 12.51 -22.85
C ASN A 73 -32.53 13.71 -23.78
N LEU A 74 -33.46 14.07 -24.66
CA LEU A 74 -33.31 15.23 -25.56
C LEU A 74 -33.23 16.56 -24.78
N ARG A 75 -34.09 16.74 -23.78
CA ARG A 75 -34.04 17.92 -22.89
C ARG A 75 -32.73 17.99 -22.11
N GLY A 76 -32.25 16.84 -21.63
CA GLY A 76 -30.93 16.69 -21.01
C GLY A 76 -29.80 17.13 -21.94
N LEU A 77 -29.82 16.73 -23.22
CA LEU A 77 -28.84 17.16 -24.23
C LEU A 77 -28.88 18.68 -24.47
N ILE A 78 -30.07 19.28 -24.51
CA ILE A 78 -30.23 20.75 -24.62
C ILE A 78 -29.56 21.45 -23.42
N HIS A 79 -29.83 20.98 -22.19
CA HIS A 79 -29.20 21.53 -20.98
C HIS A 79 -27.68 21.31 -20.96
N PHE A 80 -27.23 20.13 -21.39
CA PHE A 80 -25.81 19.78 -21.46
C PHE A 80 -25.06 20.69 -22.43
N GLN A 81 -25.60 20.93 -23.64
CA GLN A 81 -25.02 21.86 -24.61
C GLN A 81 -24.99 23.30 -24.07
N ALA A 82 -26.02 23.70 -23.31
CA ALA A 82 -26.09 25.00 -22.65
C ALA A 82 -25.19 25.11 -21.39
N LYS A 83 -24.35 24.10 -21.11
CA LYS A 83 -23.50 23.99 -19.90
C LYS A 83 -24.27 24.06 -18.58
N ARG A 84 -25.57 23.75 -18.58
CA ARG A 84 -26.41 23.66 -17.38
C ARG A 84 -26.34 22.24 -16.82
N LEU A 85 -25.17 21.86 -16.32
CA LEU A 85 -24.87 20.47 -15.95
C LEU A 85 -25.82 19.88 -14.89
N PRO A 86 -26.22 20.59 -13.80
CA PRO A 86 -27.17 20.04 -12.83
C PRO A 86 -28.53 19.70 -13.45
N SER A 87 -29.03 20.57 -14.34
CA SER A 87 -30.28 20.32 -15.07
C SER A 87 -30.14 19.16 -16.05
N ALA A 88 -28.99 19.06 -16.74
CA ALA A 88 -28.71 17.95 -17.64
C ALA A 88 -28.69 16.60 -16.90
N VAL A 89 -28.00 16.54 -15.75
CA VAL A 89 -27.95 15.32 -14.92
C VAL A 89 -29.36 14.91 -14.50
N LYS A 90 -30.17 15.83 -13.97
CA LYS A 90 -31.55 15.55 -13.56
C LYS A 90 -32.42 14.98 -14.68
N GLU A 91 -32.28 15.53 -15.89
CA GLU A 91 -33.02 15.04 -17.06
C GLU A 91 -32.54 13.66 -17.51
N PHE A 92 -31.22 13.41 -17.50
CA PHE A 92 -30.70 12.08 -17.84
C PHE A 92 -31.01 11.03 -16.77
N GLU A 93 -31.05 11.39 -15.49
CA GLU A 93 -31.54 10.53 -14.39
C GLU A 93 -33.00 10.15 -14.63
N SER A 94 -33.86 11.14 -14.92
CA SER A 94 -35.28 10.92 -15.25
C SER A 94 -35.45 9.99 -16.46
N ALA A 95 -34.63 10.17 -17.51
CA ALA A 95 -34.64 9.30 -18.68
C ALA A 95 -34.20 7.87 -18.35
N ALA A 96 -33.11 7.70 -17.60
CA ALA A 96 -32.58 6.39 -17.22
C ALA A 96 -33.54 5.64 -16.28
N GLU A 97 -34.19 6.32 -15.34
CA GLU A 97 -35.19 5.74 -14.44
C GLU A 97 -36.47 5.34 -15.17
N ALA A 98 -36.97 6.19 -16.05
CA ALA A 98 -38.15 5.87 -16.87
C ALA A 98 -37.86 4.67 -17.78
N GLY A 99 -36.67 4.62 -18.38
CA GLY A 99 -36.27 3.50 -19.22
C GLY A 99 -36.11 2.21 -18.43
N ALA A 100 -35.48 2.26 -17.25
CA ALA A 100 -35.32 1.09 -16.40
C ALA A 100 -36.66 0.52 -15.88
N ARG A 101 -37.70 1.35 -15.76
CA ARG A 101 -39.04 0.94 -15.31
C ARG A 101 -39.89 0.33 -16.42
N HIS A 102 -39.70 0.75 -17.66
CA HIS A 102 -40.70 0.53 -18.71
C HIS A 102 -40.16 -0.01 -20.04
N LEU A 103 -38.85 -0.01 -20.26
CA LEU A 103 -38.24 -0.55 -21.47
C LEU A 103 -37.53 -1.87 -21.17
N GLU A 104 -37.32 -2.67 -22.22
CA GLU A 104 -36.52 -3.88 -22.12
C GLU A 104 -35.09 -3.56 -21.64
N PRO A 105 -34.46 -4.44 -20.85
CA PRO A 105 -33.09 -4.23 -20.36
C PRO A 105 -32.04 -4.04 -21.46
N THR A 106 -32.34 -4.43 -22.70
CA THR A 106 -31.46 -4.28 -23.87
C THR A 106 -31.88 -3.13 -24.80
N ASP A 107 -32.86 -2.29 -24.43
CA ASP A 107 -33.31 -1.18 -25.28
C ASP A 107 -32.22 -0.09 -25.37
N GLY A 108 -31.83 0.27 -26.60
CA GLY A 108 -30.78 1.24 -26.84
C GLY A 108 -31.10 2.65 -26.34
N ALA A 109 -32.38 3.05 -26.22
CA ALA A 109 -32.76 4.36 -25.70
C ALA A 109 -32.43 4.48 -24.20
N LEU A 110 -32.61 3.40 -23.44
CA LEU A 110 -32.21 3.33 -22.03
C LEU A 110 -30.69 3.49 -21.88
N HIS A 111 -29.92 2.74 -22.67
CA HIS A 111 -28.47 2.76 -22.55
C HIS A 111 -27.85 4.05 -23.09
N LEU A 112 -28.43 4.67 -24.10
CA LEU A 112 -28.05 6.01 -24.55
C LEU A 112 -28.28 7.05 -23.44
N ALA A 113 -29.40 6.97 -22.73
CA ALA A 113 -29.69 7.85 -21.58
C ALA A 113 -28.67 7.63 -20.45
N ARG A 114 -28.33 6.37 -20.13
CA ARG A 114 -27.30 6.03 -19.12
C ARG A 114 -25.90 6.53 -19.53
N TYR A 115 -25.52 6.39 -20.80
CA TYR A 115 -24.26 6.96 -21.31
C TYR A 115 -24.23 8.50 -21.17
N ASN A 116 -25.31 9.18 -21.54
CA ASN A 116 -25.39 10.64 -21.41
C ASN A 116 -25.38 11.10 -19.95
N LEU A 117 -26.04 10.36 -19.05
CA LEU A 117 -25.98 10.55 -17.61
C LEU A 117 -24.53 10.45 -17.11
N MET A 118 -23.83 9.37 -17.47
CA MET A 118 -22.42 9.17 -17.12
C MET A 118 -21.54 10.33 -17.57
N ASN A 119 -21.73 10.82 -18.81
CA ASN A 119 -20.99 11.96 -19.34
C ASN A 119 -21.29 13.25 -18.57
N ALA A 120 -22.55 13.52 -18.24
CA ALA A 120 -22.95 14.67 -17.44
C ALA A 120 -22.38 14.63 -16.02
N LEU A 121 -22.41 13.47 -15.36
CA LEU A 121 -21.81 13.26 -14.05
C LEU A 121 -20.29 13.49 -14.08
N HIS A 122 -19.60 12.90 -15.05
CA HIS A 122 -18.15 13.06 -15.20
C HIS A 122 -17.76 14.53 -15.44
N LYS A 123 -18.51 15.26 -16.28
CA LYS A 123 -18.29 16.70 -16.51
C LYS A 123 -18.62 17.58 -15.31
N SER A 124 -19.46 17.09 -14.40
CA SER A 124 -19.80 17.75 -13.13
C SER A 124 -18.87 17.35 -11.99
N GLU A 125 -17.75 16.67 -12.27
CA GLU A 125 -16.78 16.16 -11.28
C GLU A 125 -17.36 15.13 -10.28
N ARG A 126 -18.57 14.62 -10.53
CA ARG A 126 -19.25 13.57 -9.75
C ARG A 126 -18.75 12.18 -10.16
N THR A 127 -17.43 11.95 -10.05
CA THR A 127 -16.74 10.77 -10.60
C THR A 127 -17.23 9.45 -10.01
N ALA A 128 -17.43 9.37 -8.69
CA ALA A 128 -17.92 8.16 -8.03
C ALA A 128 -19.31 7.73 -8.53
N GLU A 129 -20.16 8.70 -8.86
CA GLU A 129 -21.50 8.44 -9.40
C GLU A 129 -21.43 8.00 -10.85
N ALA A 130 -20.59 8.64 -11.66
CA ALA A 130 -20.32 8.19 -13.02
C ALA A 130 -19.82 6.74 -13.05
N GLY A 131 -18.95 6.36 -12.11
CA GLY A 131 -18.45 4.99 -11.96
C GLY A 131 -19.56 3.97 -11.73
N ARG A 132 -20.54 4.27 -10.88
CA ARG A 132 -21.71 3.39 -10.67
C ARG A 132 -22.55 3.21 -11.94
N VAL A 133 -22.64 4.24 -12.77
CA VAL A 133 -23.41 4.16 -14.03
C VAL A 133 -22.74 3.24 -15.05
N ILE A 134 -21.41 3.10 -15.05
CA ILE A 134 -20.69 2.19 -15.97
C ILE A 134 -21.28 0.77 -15.92
N ALA A 135 -21.48 0.24 -14.71
CA ALA A 135 -21.99 -1.12 -14.49
C ALA A 135 -23.46 -1.32 -14.94
N LEU A 136 -24.19 -0.21 -15.16
CA LEU A 136 -25.60 -0.25 -15.60
C LEU A 136 -25.73 -0.23 -17.13
N VAL A 137 -24.68 0.12 -17.87
CA VAL A 137 -24.76 0.24 -19.34
C VAL A 137 -24.50 -1.11 -20.00
N VAL A 138 -25.44 -1.58 -20.81
CA VAL A 138 -25.25 -2.71 -21.72
C VAL A 138 -24.68 -2.16 -23.02
N ALA A 139 -23.37 -2.28 -23.21
CA ALA A 139 -22.66 -1.68 -24.33
C ALA A 139 -23.21 -2.14 -25.69
N ASP A 140 -23.61 -3.40 -25.84
CA ASP A 140 -24.13 -3.97 -27.10
C ASP A 140 -25.44 -3.31 -27.57
N ALA A 141 -26.21 -2.73 -26.64
CA ALA A 141 -27.44 -2.01 -26.97
C ALA A 141 -27.20 -0.61 -27.56
N LEU A 142 -25.97 -0.09 -27.48
CA LEU A 142 -25.57 1.19 -28.08
C LEU A 142 -25.24 1.02 -29.57
N ASP A 143 -25.36 2.11 -30.34
CA ASP A 143 -24.77 2.15 -31.68
C ASP A 143 -23.24 2.18 -31.60
N LYS A 144 -22.56 1.81 -32.69
CA LYS A 144 -21.10 1.67 -32.72
C LYS A 144 -20.35 2.94 -32.29
N ASP A 145 -20.76 4.13 -32.73
CA ASP A 145 -20.05 5.38 -32.39
C ASP A 145 -20.24 5.71 -30.91
N THR A 146 -21.46 5.54 -30.39
CA THR A 146 -21.74 5.73 -28.96
C THR A 146 -21.02 4.71 -28.10
N ARG A 147 -20.92 3.44 -28.54
CA ARG A 147 -20.21 2.37 -27.83
C ARG A 147 -18.71 2.67 -27.70
N VAL A 148 -18.05 3.12 -28.77
CA VAL A 148 -16.65 3.60 -28.70
C VAL A 148 -16.49 4.72 -27.67
N ARG A 149 -17.39 5.73 -27.69
CA ARG A 149 -17.34 6.85 -26.75
C ARG A 149 -17.62 6.42 -25.31
N PHE A 150 -18.53 5.47 -25.12
CA PHE A 150 -18.86 4.91 -23.82
C PHE A 150 -17.62 4.25 -23.19
N PHE A 151 -16.93 3.40 -23.94
CA PHE A 151 -15.70 2.75 -23.46
C PHE A 151 -14.57 3.75 -23.21
N HIS A 152 -14.37 4.72 -24.10
CA HIS A 152 -13.39 5.79 -23.87
C HIS A 152 -13.69 6.59 -22.60
N LEU A 153 -14.95 6.97 -22.37
CA LEU A 153 -15.34 7.70 -21.16
C LEU A 153 -15.21 6.83 -19.91
N SER A 154 -15.57 5.56 -19.99
CA SER A 154 -15.40 4.59 -18.90
C SER A 154 -13.92 4.48 -18.49
N GLY A 155 -13.00 4.42 -19.45
CA GLY A 155 -11.56 4.40 -19.16
C GLY A 155 -11.09 5.65 -18.41
N ASN A 156 -11.59 6.84 -18.79
CA ASN A 156 -11.26 8.10 -18.10
C ASN A 156 -11.86 8.17 -16.69
N VAL A 157 -13.07 7.65 -16.48
CA VAL A 157 -13.73 7.61 -15.16
C VAL A 157 -13.00 6.62 -14.24
N ASN A 158 -12.74 5.40 -14.70
CA ASN A 158 -12.01 4.38 -13.94
C ASN A 158 -10.61 4.87 -13.56
N GLY A 159 -9.91 5.54 -14.48
CA GLY A 159 -8.61 6.14 -14.19
C GLY A 159 -8.64 7.21 -13.08
N LYS A 160 -9.72 7.99 -12.97
CA LYS A 160 -9.92 8.95 -11.87
C LYS A 160 -10.34 8.29 -10.55
N LEU A 161 -10.93 7.09 -10.61
CA LEU A 161 -11.28 6.28 -9.44
C LEU A 161 -10.12 5.38 -8.98
N GLU A 162 -8.95 5.49 -9.62
CA GLU A 162 -7.78 4.63 -9.38
C GLU A 162 -8.03 3.15 -9.69
N ASP A 163 -9.12 2.83 -10.40
CA ASP A 163 -9.35 1.52 -11.02
C ASP A 163 -8.56 1.42 -12.34
N HIS A 164 -7.26 1.18 -12.21
CA HIS A 164 -6.35 1.16 -13.35
C HIS A 164 -6.59 -0.03 -14.28
N VAL A 165 -7.00 -1.19 -13.75
CA VAL A 165 -7.34 -2.37 -14.56
C VAL A 165 -8.62 -2.11 -15.35
N GLY A 166 -9.66 -1.61 -14.71
CA GLY A 166 -10.90 -1.20 -15.38
C GLY A 166 -10.67 -0.11 -16.42
N ALA A 167 -9.70 0.78 -16.20
CA ALA A 167 -9.31 1.79 -17.19
C ALA A 167 -8.67 1.17 -18.44
N VAL A 168 -7.73 0.24 -18.27
CA VAL A 168 -7.08 -0.49 -19.38
C VAL A 168 -8.11 -1.28 -20.18
N VAL A 169 -8.93 -2.09 -19.52
CA VAL A 169 -9.97 -2.91 -20.18
C VAL A 169 -10.92 -2.02 -20.98
N ALA A 170 -11.34 -0.87 -20.44
CA ALA A 170 -12.21 0.06 -21.14
C ALA A 170 -11.54 0.68 -22.37
N PHE A 171 -10.25 1.06 -22.30
CA PHE A 171 -9.55 1.59 -23.48
C PHE A 171 -9.31 0.52 -24.56
N LEU A 172 -9.04 -0.74 -24.18
CA LEU A 172 -8.93 -1.84 -25.14
C LEU A 172 -10.26 -2.16 -25.82
N ASN A 173 -11.38 -2.11 -25.07
CA ASN A 173 -12.73 -2.20 -25.65
C ASN A 173 -13.00 -1.05 -26.63
N ALA A 174 -12.59 0.18 -26.31
CA ALA A 174 -12.72 1.32 -27.23
C ALA A 174 -11.90 1.14 -28.52
N ALA A 175 -10.68 0.58 -28.41
CA ALA A 175 -9.83 0.25 -29.55
C ALA A 175 -10.46 -0.83 -30.44
N HIS A 176 -10.96 -1.91 -29.82
CA HIS A 176 -11.68 -2.98 -30.51
C HIS A 176 -12.85 -2.45 -31.33
N GLU A 177 -13.72 -1.65 -30.70
CA GLU A 177 -14.91 -1.09 -31.36
C GLU A 177 -14.56 -0.08 -32.47
N ALA A 178 -13.41 0.61 -32.37
CA ALA A 178 -12.96 1.53 -33.42
C ALA A 178 -12.61 0.79 -34.73
N GLY A 179 -12.19 -0.48 -34.65
CA GLY A 179 -11.93 -1.33 -35.81
C GLY A 179 -10.66 -1.00 -36.60
N GLY A 180 -9.64 -0.44 -35.92
CA GLY A 180 -8.31 -0.15 -36.50
C GLY A 180 -8.04 1.32 -36.83
N GLY A 181 -6.82 1.58 -37.33
CA GLY A 181 -6.34 2.91 -37.71
C GLY A 181 -6.11 3.87 -36.54
N SER A 182 -5.92 5.16 -36.85
CA SER A 182 -5.44 6.16 -35.86
C SER A 182 -6.32 6.34 -34.63
N ALA A 183 -7.63 6.08 -34.72
CA ALA A 183 -8.52 6.10 -33.56
C ALA A 183 -8.26 4.92 -32.62
N SER A 184 -8.09 3.71 -33.17
CA SER A 184 -7.71 2.51 -32.42
C SER A 184 -6.35 2.70 -31.74
N ASP A 185 -5.35 3.17 -32.48
CA ASP A 185 -4.00 3.42 -31.98
C ASP A 185 -3.99 4.39 -30.79
N SER A 186 -4.82 5.44 -30.85
CA SER A 186 -4.97 6.40 -29.76
C SER A 186 -5.52 5.76 -28.48
N PHE A 187 -6.47 4.83 -28.60
CA PHE A 187 -7.02 4.09 -27.46
C PHE A 187 -6.02 3.05 -26.92
N ILE A 188 -5.28 2.36 -27.79
CA ILE A 188 -4.19 1.46 -27.38
C ILE A 188 -3.15 2.25 -26.57
N GLN A 189 -2.73 3.42 -27.04
CA GLN A 189 -1.77 4.25 -26.29
C GLN A 189 -2.31 4.67 -24.92
N LYS A 190 -3.62 4.98 -24.81
CA LYS A 190 -4.27 5.26 -23.52
C LYS A 190 -4.26 4.05 -22.59
N ALA A 191 -4.49 2.84 -23.12
CA ALA A 191 -4.38 1.60 -22.36
C ALA A 191 -2.94 1.39 -21.85
N LEU A 192 -1.93 1.55 -22.70
CA LEU A 192 -0.52 1.45 -22.29
C LEU A 192 -0.17 2.45 -21.19
N ASN A 193 -0.62 3.70 -21.29
CA ASN A 193 -0.38 4.71 -20.26
C ASN A 193 -1.09 4.37 -18.94
N ALA A 194 -2.34 3.89 -18.99
CA ALA A 194 -3.06 3.46 -17.80
C ALA A 194 -2.39 2.25 -17.12
N SER A 195 -1.78 1.36 -17.92
CA SER A 195 -1.12 0.15 -17.42
C SER A 195 0.09 0.42 -16.51
N GLN A 196 0.75 1.57 -16.65
CA GLN A 196 1.94 1.91 -15.87
C GLN A 196 1.69 1.97 -14.36
N LYS A 197 0.44 2.21 -13.95
CA LYS A 197 0.05 2.30 -12.54
C LYS A 197 -0.57 1.02 -11.98
N ILE A 198 -0.90 0.06 -12.84
CA ILE A 198 -1.59 -1.17 -12.45
C ILE A 198 -0.80 -1.94 -11.38
N TYR A 199 0.52 -1.96 -11.53
CA TYR A 199 1.39 -2.79 -10.70
C TYR A 199 1.81 -2.15 -9.38
N LEU A 200 1.38 -0.92 -9.08
CA LEU A 200 1.85 -0.18 -7.91
C LEU A 200 1.16 -0.59 -6.59
N ALA A 201 -0.01 -1.25 -6.66
CA ALA A 201 -0.81 -1.57 -5.48
C ALA A 201 -1.01 -3.09 -5.26
N GLN A 202 -1.64 -3.78 -6.21
CA GLN A 202 -1.97 -5.21 -6.12
C GLN A 202 -1.66 -5.92 -7.45
N PRO A 203 -0.37 -6.14 -7.76
CA PRO A 203 0.06 -6.60 -9.09
C PRO A 203 -0.49 -7.99 -9.47
N ILE A 204 -0.55 -8.93 -8.52
CA ILE A 204 -1.08 -10.29 -8.75
C ILE A 204 -2.57 -10.22 -9.14
N LEU A 205 -3.39 -9.58 -8.30
CA LEU A 205 -4.83 -9.42 -8.57
C LEU A 205 -5.06 -8.73 -9.92
N ALA A 206 -4.26 -7.73 -10.24
CA ALA A 206 -4.41 -7.00 -11.48
C ALA A 206 -4.07 -7.83 -12.73
N VAL A 207 -3.02 -8.66 -12.66
CA VAL A 207 -2.68 -9.61 -13.73
C VAL A 207 -3.83 -10.61 -13.92
N ASP A 208 -4.36 -11.18 -12.83
CA ASP A 208 -5.48 -12.14 -12.89
C ASP A 208 -6.74 -11.52 -13.52
N GLN A 209 -7.06 -10.28 -13.14
CA GLN A 209 -8.20 -9.55 -13.71
C GLN A 209 -8.00 -9.25 -15.20
N LEU A 210 -6.79 -8.93 -15.64
CA LEU A 210 -6.48 -8.70 -17.05
C LEU A 210 -6.48 -10.00 -17.87
N GLU A 211 -5.98 -11.12 -17.33
CA GLU A 211 -6.09 -12.43 -17.98
C GLU A 211 -7.56 -12.81 -18.16
N ALA A 212 -8.37 -12.68 -17.10
CA ALA A 212 -9.81 -12.93 -17.18
C ALA A 212 -10.51 -12.01 -18.20
N ALA A 213 -10.10 -10.75 -18.30
CA ALA A 213 -10.62 -9.82 -19.30
C ALA A 213 -10.24 -10.25 -20.73
N LYS A 214 -8.99 -10.66 -20.97
CA LYS A 214 -8.54 -11.17 -22.28
C LYS A 214 -9.38 -12.37 -22.73
N THR A 215 -9.69 -13.31 -21.83
CA THR A 215 -10.54 -14.47 -22.15
C THR A 215 -11.99 -14.08 -22.39
N LYS A 216 -12.49 -13.09 -21.64
CA LYS A 216 -13.89 -12.64 -21.72
C LYS A 216 -14.18 -11.82 -22.98
N TYR A 217 -13.28 -10.92 -23.35
CA TYR A 217 -13.49 -9.96 -24.43
C TYR A 217 -12.72 -10.43 -25.67
N GLY A 218 -13.43 -10.83 -26.73
CA GLY A 218 -12.86 -11.21 -28.02
C GLY A 218 -12.32 -9.99 -28.79
N TRP A 219 -11.26 -9.36 -28.26
CA TRP A 219 -10.68 -8.14 -28.79
C TRP A 219 -10.18 -8.28 -30.23
N SER A 220 -10.02 -7.13 -30.89
CA SER A 220 -9.43 -7.09 -32.23
C SER A 220 -7.95 -7.41 -32.10
N ARG A 221 -7.31 -7.83 -33.21
CA ARG A 221 -5.90 -8.25 -33.17
C ARG A 221 -4.99 -7.24 -32.48
N ASP A 222 -5.08 -5.96 -32.84
CA ASP A 222 -4.23 -4.91 -32.25
C ASP A 222 -4.50 -4.68 -30.76
N ALA A 223 -5.77 -4.75 -30.33
CA ALA A 223 -6.14 -4.61 -28.93
C ALA A 223 -5.73 -5.84 -28.10
N GLU A 224 -5.81 -7.04 -28.68
CA GLU A 224 -5.31 -8.27 -28.07
C GLU A 224 -3.79 -8.24 -27.92
N LEU A 225 -3.05 -7.82 -28.95
CA LEU A 225 -1.59 -7.66 -28.89
C LEU A 225 -1.18 -6.60 -27.85
N ALA A 226 -1.93 -5.50 -27.74
CA ALA A 226 -1.72 -4.52 -26.67
C ALA A 226 -1.97 -5.12 -25.28
N ALA A 227 -3.01 -5.95 -25.13
CA ALA A 227 -3.27 -6.66 -23.88
C ALA A 227 -2.14 -7.64 -23.54
N LEU A 228 -1.62 -8.39 -24.52
CA LEU A 228 -0.48 -9.29 -24.35
C LEU A 228 0.79 -8.54 -23.92
N LEU A 229 1.09 -7.38 -24.53
CA LEU A 229 2.21 -6.54 -24.10
C LEU A 229 2.04 -6.07 -22.65
N ILE A 230 0.84 -5.65 -22.26
CA ILE A 230 0.53 -5.23 -20.89
C ILE A 230 0.67 -6.41 -19.93
N LEU A 231 0.10 -7.57 -20.26
CA LEU A 231 0.19 -8.80 -19.47
C LEU A 231 1.63 -9.28 -19.34
N GLY A 232 2.43 -9.23 -20.40
CA GLY A 232 3.85 -9.57 -20.37
C GLY A 232 4.62 -8.71 -19.37
N ARG A 233 4.36 -7.38 -19.35
CA ARG A 233 4.91 -6.48 -18.32
C ARG A 233 4.41 -6.82 -16.91
N GLY A 234 3.15 -7.22 -16.78
CA GLY A 234 2.56 -7.60 -15.50
C GLY A 234 3.17 -8.87 -14.93
N HIS A 235 3.33 -9.88 -15.77
CA HIS A 235 4.01 -11.13 -15.45
C HIS A 235 5.46 -10.89 -15.04
N LEU A 236 6.19 -9.98 -15.69
CA LEU A 236 7.50 -9.56 -15.17
C LEU A 236 7.44 -8.95 -13.78
N TYR A 237 6.43 -8.13 -13.50
CA TYR A 237 6.29 -7.48 -12.20
C TYR A 237 5.97 -8.47 -11.08
N VAL A 238 5.09 -9.44 -11.34
CA VAL A 238 4.81 -10.54 -10.39
C VAL A 238 5.90 -11.61 -10.41
N GLY A 239 6.82 -11.52 -11.37
CA GLY A 239 8.03 -12.35 -11.49
C GLY A 239 7.85 -13.66 -12.26
N ASP A 240 6.76 -13.83 -12.99
CA ASP A 240 6.55 -14.93 -13.92
C ASP A 240 7.24 -14.62 -15.27
N SER A 241 8.55 -14.85 -15.33
CA SER A 241 9.35 -14.58 -16.52
C SER A 241 9.00 -15.49 -17.70
N GLU A 242 8.47 -16.69 -17.43
CA GLU A 242 8.08 -17.66 -18.46
C GLU A 242 6.83 -17.17 -19.20
N LYS A 243 5.74 -16.88 -18.47
CA LYS A 243 4.53 -16.28 -19.07
C LYS A 243 4.81 -14.92 -19.70
N ALA A 244 5.67 -14.12 -19.09
CA ALA A 244 6.08 -12.86 -19.69
C ALA A 244 6.71 -13.08 -21.07
N SER A 245 7.65 -14.02 -21.17
CA SER A 245 8.32 -14.33 -22.44
C SER A 245 7.34 -14.89 -23.48
N GLU A 246 6.39 -15.73 -23.05
CA GLU A 246 5.33 -16.26 -23.92
C GLU A 246 4.51 -15.13 -24.55
N TYR A 247 3.94 -14.23 -23.73
CA TYR A 247 3.09 -13.15 -24.24
C TYR A 247 3.85 -12.11 -25.06
N LEU A 248 5.07 -11.73 -24.63
CA LEU A 248 5.88 -10.78 -25.38
C LEU A 248 6.38 -11.38 -26.70
N GLY A 249 6.74 -12.66 -26.68
CA GLY A 249 7.10 -13.42 -27.89
C GLY A 249 5.95 -13.46 -28.88
N GLU A 250 4.72 -13.75 -28.42
CA GLU A 250 3.53 -13.71 -29.28
C GLU A 250 3.33 -12.33 -29.91
N VAL A 251 3.55 -11.24 -29.17
CA VAL A 251 3.45 -9.87 -29.71
C VAL A 251 4.48 -9.66 -30.83
N VAL A 252 5.74 -10.07 -30.61
CA VAL A 252 6.79 -9.98 -31.63
C VAL A 252 6.43 -10.84 -32.85
N ASP A 253 6.14 -12.12 -32.68
CA ASP A 253 5.89 -13.05 -33.79
C ASP A 253 4.66 -12.67 -34.64
N SER A 254 3.73 -11.92 -34.04
CA SER A 254 2.46 -11.54 -34.66
C SER A 254 2.44 -10.15 -35.28
N THR A 255 3.57 -9.43 -35.28
CA THR A 255 3.64 -8.04 -35.74
C THR A 255 4.77 -7.80 -36.72
N ASP A 256 4.55 -6.92 -37.69
CA ASP A 256 5.59 -6.50 -38.64
C ASP A 256 6.69 -5.66 -37.97
N GLU A 257 7.86 -5.57 -38.60
CA GLU A 257 9.06 -4.88 -38.08
C GLU A 257 8.79 -3.43 -37.63
N ASN A 258 7.89 -2.72 -38.30
CA ASN A 258 7.57 -1.32 -38.03
C ASN A 258 6.41 -1.11 -37.04
N HIS A 259 5.84 -2.18 -36.47
CA HIS A 259 4.69 -2.09 -35.59
C HIS A 259 5.08 -1.53 -34.21
N MET A 260 4.31 -0.55 -33.69
CA MET A 260 4.64 0.17 -32.44
C MET A 260 4.72 -0.73 -31.19
N LEU A 261 4.02 -1.87 -31.20
CA LEU A 261 4.05 -2.83 -30.09
C LEU A 261 5.24 -3.78 -30.19
N ARG A 262 5.75 -4.04 -31.40
CA ARG A 262 6.87 -4.96 -31.65
C ARG A 262 8.14 -4.46 -30.98
N SER A 263 8.50 -3.20 -31.24
CA SER A 263 9.71 -2.60 -30.67
C SER A 263 9.68 -2.59 -29.14
N GLN A 264 8.51 -2.29 -28.55
CA GLN A 264 8.33 -2.35 -27.10
C GLN A 264 8.44 -3.77 -26.54
N ALA A 265 7.86 -4.77 -27.21
CA ALA A 265 7.96 -6.16 -26.76
C ALA A 265 9.39 -6.69 -26.89
N GLN A 266 10.05 -6.42 -28.02
CA GLN A 266 11.42 -6.82 -28.28
C GLN A 266 12.40 -6.21 -27.28
N GLU A 267 12.29 -4.92 -26.97
CA GLU A 267 13.15 -4.27 -25.96
C GLU A 267 13.03 -4.96 -24.59
N ILE A 268 11.83 -5.42 -24.23
CA ILE A 268 11.60 -6.14 -22.98
C ILE A 268 12.22 -7.54 -23.05
N LEU A 269 12.01 -8.28 -24.15
CA LEU A 269 12.60 -9.61 -24.35
C LEU A 269 14.13 -9.57 -24.35
N ASP A 270 14.75 -8.61 -25.03
CA ASP A 270 16.21 -8.44 -25.07
C ASP A 270 16.76 -8.19 -23.65
N ARG A 271 16.03 -7.40 -22.85
CA ARG A 271 16.38 -7.15 -21.46
C ARG A 271 16.20 -8.41 -20.60
N MET A 272 15.15 -9.19 -20.85
CA MET A 272 14.92 -10.47 -20.18
C MET A 272 16.04 -11.47 -20.48
N GLU A 273 16.49 -11.56 -21.73
CA GLU A 273 17.61 -12.41 -22.14
C GLU A 273 18.90 -12.03 -21.40
N GLN A 274 19.23 -10.74 -21.35
CA GLN A 274 20.37 -10.24 -20.58
C GLN A 274 20.28 -10.58 -19.09
N LEU A 275 19.07 -10.54 -18.51
CA LEU A 275 18.83 -10.91 -17.12
C LEU A 275 18.76 -12.43 -16.90
N ALA A 276 18.42 -13.21 -17.93
CA ALA A 276 18.40 -14.66 -17.85
C ALA A 276 19.81 -15.26 -17.71
N GLU A 277 20.86 -14.53 -18.11
CA GLU A 277 22.24 -14.87 -17.76
C GLU A 277 22.41 -14.84 -16.23
N VAL A 278 22.40 -16.03 -15.64
CA VAL A 278 22.58 -16.25 -14.20
C VAL A 278 23.49 -17.45 -13.99
N ASP A 279 24.36 -17.36 -12.99
CA ASP A 279 25.13 -18.49 -12.48
C ASP A 279 24.42 -19.01 -11.22
N PRO A 280 23.73 -20.16 -11.28
CA PRO A 280 22.96 -20.67 -10.14
C PRO A 280 23.80 -20.99 -8.90
N SER A 281 25.12 -21.10 -9.06
CA SER A 281 26.05 -21.33 -7.95
C SER A 281 26.51 -20.04 -7.27
N THR A 282 26.18 -18.86 -7.81
CA THR A 282 26.75 -17.59 -7.34
C THR A 282 25.80 -16.79 -6.47
N VAL A 283 26.20 -16.55 -5.22
CA VAL A 283 25.51 -15.68 -4.27
C VAL A 283 26.23 -14.34 -4.16
N GLY A 284 25.49 -13.25 -4.27
CA GLY A 284 25.98 -11.91 -4.03
C GLY A 284 25.93 -11.52 -2.54
N ILE A 285 26.95 -10.82 -2.07
CA ILE A 285 26.99 -10.18 -0.75
C ILE A 285 27.24 -8.69 -0.95
N LEU A 286 26.33 -7.87 -0.45
CA LEU A 286 26.35 -6.41 -0.57
C LEU A 286 26.41 -5.77 0.81
N LEU A 287 27.62 -5.37 1.24
CA LEU A 287 27.87 -4.86 2.59
C LEU A 287 28.80 -3.63 2.56
N PRO A 288 28.73 -2.72 3.56
CA PRO A 288 29.63 -1.57 3.64
C PRO A 288 31.00 -2.03 4.14
N LEU A 289 31.94 -2.26 3.24
CA LEU A 289 33.28 -2.77 3.53
C LEU A 289 34.34 -1.66 3.61
N SER A 290 33.99 -0.46 3.15
CA SER A 290 34.75 0.79 3.33
C SER A 290 33.94 1.85 4.08
N GLY A 291 34.55 3.02 4.33
CA GLY A 291 33.87 4.15 4.97
C GLY A 291 33.61 3.97 6.48
N LYS A 292 32.64 4.73 6.99
CA LYS A 292 32.38 4.83 8.44
C LYS A 292 31.84 3.52 9.04
N PHE A 293 31.16 2.71 8.23
CA PHE A 293 30.48 1.49 8.67
C PHE A 293 31.26 0.19 8.35
N ALA A 294 32.48 0.32 7.83
CA ALA A 294 33.34 -0.79 7.40
C ALA A 294 33.53 -1.90 8.45
N ARG A 295 33.61 -1.51 9.74
CA ARG A 295 33.73 -2.48 10.85
C ARG A 295 32.52 -3.40 10.93
N PHE A 296 31.32 -2.83 10.90
CA PHE A 296 30.07 -3.59 10.96
C PHE A 296 29.90 -4.47 9.72
N GLY A 297 30.20 -3.94 8.53
CA GLY A 297 30.14 -4.72 7.30
C GLY A 297 31.10 -5.91 7.28
N ARG A 298 32.33 -5.77 7.80
CA ARG A 298 33.27 -6.90 7.92
C ARG A 298 32.81 -7.97 8.91
N GLN A 299 32.29 -7.58 10.07
CA GLN A 299 31.77 -8.54 11.06
C GLN A 299 30.57 -9.31 10.49
N THR A 300 29.66 -8.59 9.84
CA THR A 300 28.51 -9.16 9.13
C THR A 300 28.98 -10.12 8.02
N LEU A 301 29.98 -9.72 7.23
CA LEU A 301 30.55 -10.56 6.16
C LEU A 301 31.11 -11.87 6.72
N HIS A 302 31.84 -11.83 7.83
CA HIS A 302 32.36 -13.05 8.46
C HIS A 302 31.22 -14.00 8.89
N ALA A 303 30.13 -13.46 9.43
CA ALA A 303 28.97 -14.26 9.81
C ALA A 303 28.30 -14.91 8.57
N THR A 304 28.11 -14.14 7.50
CA THR A 304 27.56 -14.63 6.22
C THR A 304 28.45 -15.73 5.62
N LEU A 305 29.76 -15.51 5.53
CA LEU A 305 30.70 -16.49 4.96
C LEU A 305 30.76 -17.78 5.79
N TYR A 306 30.75 -17.66 7.11
CA TYR A 306 30.68 -18.82 8.00
C TYR A 306 29.36 -19.60 7.81
N ALA A 307 28.23 -18.91 7.72
CA ALA A 307 26.93 -19.53 7.46
C ALA A 307 26.84 -20.22 6.09
N LEU A 308 27.50 -19.66 5.07
CA LEU A 308 27.61 -20.23 3.72
C LEU A 308 28.57 -21.44 3.65
N GLY A 309 29.25 -21.78 4.75
CA GLY A 309 30.16 -22.92 4.79
C GLY A 309 31.52 -22.67 4.15
N VAL A 310 31.87 -21.41 3.85
CA VAL A 310 33.14 -21.05 3.17
C VAL A 310 34.39 -21.46 3.97
N PHE A 311 34.26 -21.56 5.30
CA PHE A 311 35.37 -21.93 6.20
C PHE A 311 35.36 -23.41 6.63
N GLY A 312 34.38 -24.22 6.18
CA GLY A 312 34.26 -25.63 6.55
C GLY A 312 35.02 -26.58 5.62
N ALA A 313 35.40 -27.77 6.10
CA ALA A 313 35.80 -28.87 5.23
C ALA A 313 34.59 -29.26 4.37
N ALA A 314 34.76 -29.32 3.04
CA ALA A 314 33.71 -29.53 2.04
C ALA A 314 32.62 -30.50 2.52
N GLY A 315 31.50 -29.94 2.97
CA GLY A 315 30.39 -30.66 3.56
C GLY A 315 29.13 -29.79 3.46
N ASP A 316 28.14 -30.33 2.76
CA ASP A 316 26.74 -29.90 2.65
C ASP A 316 26.47 -28.61 1.85
N GLY A 317 27.42 -27.68 1.75
CA GLY A 317 27.38 -26.53 0.83
C GLY A 317 28.10 -26.85 -0.48
N GLY A 318 27.43 -27.52 -1.41
CA GLY A 318 27.99 -27.75 -2.75
C GLY A 318 28.46 -26.44 -3.38
N GLN A 319 29.67 -26.41 -3.97
CA GLN A 319 30.31 -25.38 -4.81
C GLN A 319 29.64 -23.99 -4.94
N ILE A 320 29.22 -23.32 -3.85
CA ILE A 320 28.67 -21.96 -3.93
C ILE A 320 29.82 -20.97 -4.08
N ARG A 321 29.78 -20.20 -5.17
CA ARG A 321 30.66 -19.05 -5.39
C ARG A 321 30.06 -17.84 -4.70
N VAL A 322 30.87 -17.11 -3.96
CA VAL A 322 30.45 -15.88 -3.30
C VAL A 322 31.03 -14.68 -4.05
N ALA A 323 30.16 -13.83 -4.57
CA ALA A 323 30.53 -12.54 -5.15
C ALA A 323 30.33 -11.44 -4.10
N ILE A 324 31.40 -10.74 -3.73
CA ILE A 324 31.36 -9.72 -2.67
C ILE A 324 31.56 -8.35 -3.33
N ARG A 325 30.61 -7.44 -3.12
CA ARG A 325 30.75 -6.04 -3.56
C ARG A 325 30.58 -5.10 -2.37
N ASP A 326 31.45 -4.11 -2.28
CA ASP A 326 31.36 -3.04 -1.29
C ASP A 326 30.21 -2.10 -1.65
N SER A 327 29.21 -2.02 -0.78
CA SER A 327 28.09 -1.07 -0.95
C SER A 327 28.50 0.38 -0.69
N GLY A 328 29.66 0.58 -0.03
CA GLY A 328 30.07 1.85 0.54
C GLY A 328 29.00 2.41 1.47
N ASP A 329 28.99 3.73 1.55
CA ASP A 329 28.12 4.48 2.46
C ASP A 329 26.84 4.94 1.73
N SER A 330 26.89 5.42 0.49
CA SER A 330 25.73 6.08 -0.16
C SER A 330 24.71 5.10 -0.81
N PRO A 331 23.45 5.52 -1.00
CA PRO A 331 22.45 4.74 -1.75
C PRO A 331 22.85 4.47 -3.21
N GLU A 332 23.52 5.44 -3.86
CA GLU A 332 23.92 5.36 -5.27
C GLU A 332 25.02 4.31 -5.45
N ALA A 333 26.05 4.33 -4.60
CA ALA A 333 27.13 3.35 -4.61
C ALA A 333 26.59 1.92 -4.36
N ALA A 334 25.65 1.77 -3.42
CA ALA A 334 25.03 0.48 -3.14
C ALA A 334 24.21 -0.05 -4.34
N THR A 335 23.47 0.83 -5.01
CA THR A 335 22.67 0.48 -6.20
C THR A 335 23.56 0.10 -7.38
N GLU A 336 24.67 0.81 -7.58
CA GLU A 336 25.67 0.46 -8.60
C GLU A 336 26.32 -0.89 -8.30
N ALA A 337 26.77 -1.11 -7.06
CA ALA A 337 27.36 -2.38 -6.62
C ALA A 337 26.38 -3.56 -6.75
N PHE A 338 25.10 -3.35 -6.40
CA PHE A 338 24.04 -4.34 -6.63
C PHE A 338 23.89 -4.66 -8.11
N THR A 339 23.86 -3.65 -8.98
CA THR A 339 23.76 -3.83 -10.43
C THR A 339 24.92 -4.67 -10.97
N LYS A 340 26.14 -4.45 -10.47
CA LYS A 340 27.32 -5.26 -10.84
C LYS A 340 27.21 -6.72 -10.35
N LEU A 341 26.65 -6.97 -9.16
CA LEU A 341 26.37 -8.35 -8.71
C LEU A 341 25.46 -9.10 -9.68
N ILE A 342 24.47 -8.41 -10.26
CA ILE A 342 23.50 -9.02 -11.18
C ILE A 342 24.10 -9.19 -12.58
N PHE A 343 24.69 -8.15 -13.16
CA PHE A 343 25.13 -8.16 -14.56
C PHE A 343 26.56 -8.67 -14.79
N GLU A 344 27.50 -8.39 -13.88
CA GLU A 344 28.89 -8.83 -14.01
C GLU A 344 29.11 -10.18 -13.32
N ASP A 345 28.68 -10.30 -12.06
CA ASP A 345 28.93 -11.52 -11.27
C ASP A 345 27.91 -12.63 -11.53
N LYS A 346 26.79 -12.29 -12.20
CA LYS A 346 25.68 -13.19 -12.52
C LYS A 346 25.07 -13.86 -11.30
N ALA A 347 25.04 -13.15 -10.16
CA ALA A 347 24.52 -13.69 -8.91
C ALA A 347 23.03 -14.09 -9.04
N ILE A 348 22.67 -15.26 -8.49
CA ILE A 348 21.29 -15.76 -8.48
C ILE A 348 20.43 -15.04 -7.43
N GLY A 349 21.05 -14.56 -6.35
CA GLY A 349 20.41 -13.77 -5.30
C GLY A 349 21.45 -13.01 -4.48
N VAL A 350 21.02 -12.01 -3.73
CA VAL A 350 21.90 -11.11 -2.97
C VAL A 350 21.49 -11.03 -1.50
N ILE A 351 22.46 -11.13 -0.60
CA ILE A 351 22.31 -10.83 0.83
C ILE A 351 22.82 -9.41 1.08
N GLY A 352 21.96 -8.55 1.63
CA GLY A 352 22.20 -7.12 1.81
C GLY A 352 21.03 -6.27 1.29
N PRO A 353 21.13 -4.92 1.33
CA PRO A 353 22.19 -4.14 1.96
C PRO A 353 22.06 -4.15 3.50
N LEU A 354 23.05 -3.60 4.19
CA LEU A 354 23.06 -3.46 5.65
C LEU A 354 22.48 -2.12 6.12
N LEU A 355 22.75 -1.02 5.41
CA LEU A 355 22.34 0.31 5.87
C LEU A 355 20.90 0.63 5.43
N SER A 356 20.08 1.06 6.38
CA SER A 356 18.67 1.45 6.15
C SER A 356 18.48 2.48 5.03
N ARG A 357 19.42 3.42 4.86
CA ARG A 357 19.35 4.44 3.80
C ARG A 357 19.57 3.91 2.39
N GLN A 358 20.23 2.76 2.25
CA GLN A 358 20.50 2.13 0.96
C GLN A 358 19.33 1.25 0.51
N PHE A 359 18.51 0.79 1.46
CA PHE A 359 17.44 -0.16 1.19
C PHE A 359 16.48 0.27 0.09
N PRO A 360 15.90 1.50 0.07
CA PRO A 360 14.91 1.86 -0.95
C PRO A 360 15.43 1.75 -2.39
N GLY A 361 16.66 2.26 -2.64
CA GLY A 361 17.25 2.21 -3.98
C GLY A 361 17.62 0.79 -4.41
N VAL A 362 18.20 0.00 -3.50
CA VAL A 362 18.58 -1.39 -3.79
C VAL A 362 17.34 -2.28 -3.93
N SER A 363 16.31 -2.09 -3.11
CA SER A 363 15.09 -2.89 -3.17
C SER A 363 14.30 -2.60 -4.45
N GLN A 364 14.20 -1.33 -4.84
CA GLN A 364 13.60 -0.96 -6.12
C GLN A 364 14.39 -1.59 -7.28
N LYS A 365 15.73 -1.50 -7.25
CA LYS A 365 16.56 -2.09 -8.30
C LYS A 365 16.46 -3.62 -8.33
N ALA A 366 16.38 -4.29 -7.18
CA ALA A 366 16.17 -5.73 -7.09
C ALA A 366 14.85 -6.16 -7.75
N GLN A 367 13.78 -5.40 -7.51
CA GLN A 367 12.50 -5.63 -8.15
C GLN A 367 12.53 -5.35 -9.66
N GLU A 368 13.17 -4.25 -10.08
CA GLU A 368 13.36 -3.91 -11.51
C GLU A 368 14.12 -5.00 -12.29
N LEU A 369 15.10 -5.64 -11.65
CA LEU A 369 15.96 -6.64 -12.28
C LEU A 369 15.51 -8.09 -12.04
N GLY A 370 14.39 -8.30 -11.35
CA GLY A 370 13.90 -9.64 -11.01
C GLY A 370 14.92 -10.46 -10.20
N ALA A 371 15.59 -9.82 -9.24
CA ALA A 371 16.68 -10.43 -8.49
C ALA A 371 16.35 -10.57 -6.99
N PRO A 372 16.30 -11.80 -6.44
CA PRO A 372 16.07 -12.03 -5.02
C PRO A 372 17.03 -11.25 -4.12
N LEU A 373 16.47 -10.43 -3.23
CA LEU A 373 17.21 -9.63 -2.26
C LEU A 373 16.81 -10.02 -0.83
N LEU A 374 17.70 -10.68 -0.10
CA LEU A 374 17.55 -10.95 1.32
C LEU A 374 18.16 -9.78 2.11
N SER A 375 17.32 -8.80 2.41
CA SER A 375 17.77 -7.58 3.09
C SER A 375 17.93 -7.79 4.58
N ILE A 376 19.08 -7.34 5.10
CA ILE A 376 19.41 -7.33 6.52
C ILE A 376 19.37 -5.91 7.12
N SER A 377 18.84 -4.94 6.39
CA SER A 377 18.64 -3.57 6.89
C SER A 377 17.41 -3.48 7.82
N GLN A 378 17.46 -2.61 8.83
CA GLN A 378 16.41 -2.51 9.85
C GLN A 378 15.16 -1.71 9.44
N ARG A 379 15.19 -0.92 8.37
CA ARG A 379 14.04 -0.09 7.97
C ARG A 379 13.45 -0.51 6.63
N LYS A 380 12.12 -0.66 6.61
CA LYS A 380 11.31 -0.58 5.39
C LYS A 380 10.84 0.87 5.25
N SER A 381 11.41 1.64 4.32
CA SER A 381 10.76 2.89 3.91
C SER A 381 9.68 2.54 2.89
N GLY A 382 8.42 2.62 3.32
CA GLY A 382 7.23 2.88 2.52
C GLY A 382 7.19 2.37 1.08
N THR A 383 7.02 1.06 0.87
CA THR A 383 6.26 0.40 -0.20
C THR A 383 6.50 -1.12 -0.08
N GLN A 384 5.54 -1.95 -0.49
CA GLN A 384 5.84 -3.36 -0.74
C GLN A 384 6.92 -3.38 -1.81
N ALA A 385 8.15 -3.77 -1.46
CA ALA A 385 9.29 -3.73 -2.36
C ALA A 385 9.20 -4.76 -3.51
N GLY A 386 8.04 -5.40 -3.67
CA GLY A 386 7.74 -6.42 -4.66
C GLY A 386 8.19 -7.82 -4.26
N PRO A 387 7.79 -8.83 -5.04
CA PRO A 387 7.97 -10.24 -4.72
C PRO A 387 9.43 -10.71 -4.69
N PHE A 388 10.38 -9.94 -5.23
CA PHE A 388 11.81 -10.28 -5.19
C PHE A 388 12.53 -9.79 -3.92
N VAL A 389 11.87 -9.04 -3.04
CA VAL A 389 12.51 -8.45 -1.87
C VAL A 389 12.03 -9.11 -0.58
N PHE A 390 12.97 -9.64 0.19
CA PHE A 390 12.76 -10.38 1.44
C PHE A 390 13.46 -9.65 2.60
N PRO A 391 12.80 -8.68 3.27
CA PRO A 391 13.38 -8.01 4.42
C PRO A 391 13.34 -8.93 5.63
N LEU A 392 14.53 -9.25 6.17
CA LEU A 392 14.69 -10.20 7.27
C LEU A 392 14.77 -9.54 8.64
N ALA A 393 14.80 -8.20 8.70
CA ALA A 393 14.76 -7.46 9.96
C ALA A 393 13.35 -7.38 10.53
N LEU A 394 13.27 -7.31 11.85
CA LEU A 394 12.01 -7.09 12.56
C LEU A 394 11.52 -5.65 12.33
N SER A 395 10.40 -5.49 11.62
CA SER A 395 9.90 -4.16 11.25
C SER A 395 9.27 -3.43 12.46
N PRO A 396 9.26 -2.08 12.47
CA PRO A 396 8.55 -1.31 13.49
C PRO A 396 7.09 -1.76 13.68
N ALA A 397 6.37 -1.99 12.58
CA ALA A 397 4.98 -2.46 12.60
C ALA A 397 4.86 -3.82 13.31
N GLN A 398 5.75 -4.78 13.00
CA GLN A 398 5.77 -6.08 13.66
C GLN A 398 6.07 -5.95 15.15
N GLN A 399 7.02 -5.09 15.54
CA GLN A 399 7.36 -4.88 16.94
C GLN A 399 6.14 -4.39 17.73
N VAL A 400 5.48 -3.37 17.19
CA VAL A 400 4.31 -2.75 17.80
C VAL A 400 3.13 -3.71 17.86
N GLU A 401 2.82 -4.40 16.75
CA GLU A 401 1.76 -5.41 16.70
C GLU A 401 1.98 -6.52 17.76
N MET A 402 3.21 -7.02 17.91
CA MET A 402 3.54 -8.05 18.91
C MET A 402 3.36 -7.57 20.34
N VAL A 403 3.82 -6.35 20.66
CA VAL A 403 3.74 -5.80 22.01
C VAL A 403 2.29 -5.49 22.39
N VAL A 404 1.51 -4.95 21.46
CA VAL A 404 0.07 -4.69 21.65
C VAL A 404 -0.72 -6.00 21.77
N ASP A 405 -0.48 -6.98 20.89
CA ASP A 405 -1.12 -8.30 20.96
C ASP A 405 -0.83 -8.97 22.32
N TRP A 406 0.41 -8.94 22.78
CA TRP A 406 0.75 -9.46 24.10
C TRP A 406 0.02 -8.70 25.23
N ALA A 407 0.02 -7.37 25.20
CA ALA A 407 -0.62 -6.57 26.24
C ALA A 407 -2.14 -6.80 26.29
N VAL A 408 -2.81 -6.82 25.15
CA VAL A 408 -4.27 -6.98 25.09
C VAL A 408 -4.70 -8.42 25.27
N ASN A 409 -4.11 -9.36 24.51
CA ASN A 409 -4.58 -10.74 24.44
C ASN A 409 -3.94 -11.67 25.48
N LYS A 410 -2.74 -11.35 25.99
CA LYS A 410 -2.09 -12.14 27.06
C LYS A 410 -2.26 -11.53 28.44
N LYS A 411 -2.29 -10.19 28.56
CA LYS A 411 -2.46 -9.50 29.85
C LYS A 411 -3.84 -8.94 30.10
N GLY A 412 -4.68 -8.83 29.07
CA GLY A 412 -6.03 -8.27 29.21
C GLY A 412 -6.07 -6.76 29.36
N TYR A 413 -4.97 -6.05 29.04
CA TYR A 413 -4.92 -4.59 29.09
C TYR A 413 -5.83 -3.99 28.02
N LYS A 414 -6.52 -2.89 28.37
CA LYS A 414 -7.51 -2.23 27.51
C LYS A 414 -7.29 -0.73 27.40
N ARG A 415 -6.64 -0.11 28.37
CA ARG A 415 -6.42 1.35 28.42
C ARG A 415 -4.92 1.62 28.36
N PHE A 416 -4.48 2.37 27.37
CA PHE A 416 -3.05 2.63 27.15
C PHE A 416 -2.77 4.12 27.17
N ALA A 417 -1.59 4.46 27.66
CA ALA A 417 -0.99 5.78 27.51
C ALA A 417 0.25 5.71 26.62
N VAL A 418 0.62 6.84 26.03
CA VAL A 418 1.79 6.95 25.14
C VAL A 418 2.61 8.18 25.53
N MET A 419 3.93 8.01 25.62
CA MET A 419 4.90 9.12 25.65
C MET A 419 5.88 8.94 24.50
N SER A 420 6.00 9.92 23.60
CA SER A 420 6.82 9.79 22.39
C SER A 420 7.55 11.08 22.01
N PRO A 421 8.68 11.02 21.28
CA PRO A 421 9.29 12.21 20.71
C PRO A 421 8.37 12.83 19.65
N SER A 422 8.44 14.15 19.48
CA SER A 422 7.62 14.91 18.52
C SER A 422 8.23 14.93 17.11
N ASP A 423 9.14 14.01 16.78
CA ASP A 423 9.83 13.93 15.49
C ASP A 423 9.24 12.82 14.60
N SER A 424 9.80 12.61 13.41
CA SER A 424 9.28 11.60 12.47
C SER A 424 9.34 10.18 13.02
N PHE A 425 10.29 9.87 13.91
CA PHE A 425 10.40 8.57 14.54
C PHE A 425 9.26 8.33 15.52
N GLY A 426 8.97 9.31 16.39
CA GLY A 426 7.83 9.22 17.29
C GLY A 426 6.50 9.14 16.55
N HIS A 427 6.29 9.98 15.53
CA HIS A 427 5.05 9.92 14.73
C HIS A 427 4.82 8.56 14.07
N GLU A 428 5.87 7.91 13.55
CA GLU A 428 5.78 6.57 12.95
C GLU A 428 5.31 5.53 13.98
N TYR A 429 6.00 5.43 15.12
CA TYR A 429 5.67 4.42 16.14
C TYR A 429 4.32 4.68 16.81
N VAL A 430 3.94 5.94 17.01
CA VAL A 430 2.61 6.29 17.53
C VAL A 430 1.53 5.87 16.55
N GLY A 431 1.66 6.19 15.26
CA GLY A 431 0.69 5.78 14.24
C GLY A 431 0.51 4.25 14.22
N LEU A 432 1.62 3.51 14.17
CA LEU A 432 1.60 2.05 14.23
C LEU A 432 0.95 1.51 15.51
N PHE A 433 1.16 2.17 16.64
CA PHE A 433 0.61 1.76 17.94
C PHE A 433 -0.88 1.97 18.00
N LEU A 434 -1.38 3.11 17.51
CA LEU A 434 -2.80 3.38 17.40
C LEU A 434 -3.50 2.38 16.46
N ASP A 435 -2.92 2.11 15.28
CA ASP A 435 -3.45 1.12 14.34
C ASP A 435 -3.54 -0.29 14.98
N ALA A 436 -2.50 -0.70 15.71
CA ALA A 436 -2.48 -1.99 16.38
C ALA A 436 -3.49 -2.06 17.53
N MET A 437 -3.66 -0.98 18.30
CA MET A 437 -4.64 -0.89 19.37
C MET A 437 -6.07 -0.93 18.86
N GLU A 438 -6.37 -0.21 17.78
CA GLU A 438 -7.71 -0.20 17.17
C GLU A 438 -8.09 -1.62 16.72
N LYS A 439 -7.18 -2.31 16.02
CA LYS A 439 -7.37 -3.72 15.63
C LYS A 439 -7.59 -4.65 16.82
N ALA A 440 -6.97 -4.36 17.96
CA ALA A 440 -7.08 -5.15 19.19
C ALA A 440 -8.27 -4.74 20.09
N GLY A 441 -9.02 -3.69 19.73
CA GLY A 441 -10.13 -3.18 20.53
C GLY A 441 -9.69 -2.55 21.86
N ALA A 442 -8.56 -1.84 21.87
CA ALA A 442 -8.02 -1.09 23.00
C ALA A 442 -8.20 0.43 22.84
N ALA A 443 -8.14 1.17 23.94
CA ALA A 443 -8.37 2.62 23.99
C ALA A 443 -7.12 3.39 24.43
N LEU A 444 -6.80 4.48 23.71
CA LEU A 444 -5.80 5.45 24.12
C LEU A 444 -6.45 6.43 25.10
N VAL A 445 -5.92 6.52 26.31
CA VAL A 445 -6.46 7.38 27.38
C VAL A 445 -5.48 8.47 27.83
N GLY A 446 -4.22 8.38 27.41
CA GLY A 446 -3.22 9.42 27.64
C GLY A 446 -2.22 9.48 26.49
N PHE A 447 -1.84 10.69 26.09
CA PHE A 447 -0.85 10.89 25.03
C PHE A 447 -0.06 12.17 25.29
N GLU A 448 1.25 12.03 25.43
CA GLU A 448 2.15 13.17 25.57
C GLU A 448 3.32 13.08 24.60
N GLN A 449 3.68 14.23 24.06
CA GLN A 449 4.84 14.38 23.19
C GLN A 449 5.90 15.25 23.84
N TYR A 450 7.16 14.98 23.50
CA TYR A 450 8.30 15.77 23.95
C TYR A 450 9.28 16.08 22.80
N PRO A 451 10.04 17.19 22.89
CA PRO A 451 11.05 17.51 21.88
C PRO A 451 12.11 16.40 21.77
N ALA A 452 12.55 16.11 20.55
CA ALA A 452 13.69 15.22 20.35
C ALA A 452 14.91 15.73 21.12
N ARG A 453 15.57 14.84 21.88
CA ARG A 453 16.71 15.15 22.78
C ARG A 453 16.36 15.99 24.02
N ALA A 454 15.10 15.99 24.45
CA ALA A 454 14.74 16.47 25.77
C ALA A 454 15.57 15.75 26.85
N THR A 455 15.89 16.45 27.94
CA THR A 455 16.68 15.90 29.07
C THR A 455 15.95 16.00 30.40
N ASP A 456 14.76 16.60 30.40
CA ASP A 456 13.83 16.70 31.52
C ASP A 456 12.43 16.40 30.96
N PHE A 457 11.68 15.57 31.69
CA PHE A 457 10.37 15.04 31.28
C PHE A 457 9.30 15.26 32.35
N ARG A 458 9.61 16.01 33.41
CA ARG A 458 8.70 16.19 34.54
C ARG A 458 7.38 16.86 34.13
N ALA A 459 7.44 17.84 33.24
CA ALA A 459 6.24 18.55 32.79
C ALA A 459 5.34 17.64 31.93
N GLU A 460 5.94 16.85 31.05
CA GLU A 460 5.27 15.87 30.19
C GLU A 460 4.60 14.80 31.06
N VAL A 461 5.31 14.27 32.06
CA VAL A 461 4.74 13.30 33.01
C VAL A 461 3.57 13.91 33.78
N ARG A 462 3.71 15.15 34.29
CA ARG A 462 2.61 15.85 35.00
C ARG A 462 1.39 16.05 34.09
N ARG A 463 1.57 16.43 32.82
CA ARG A 463 0.48 16.53 31.85
C ARG A 463 -0.18 15.17 31.59
N LEU A 464 0.62 14.12 31.36
CA LEU A 464 0.11 12.77 31.14
C LEU A 464 -0.79 12.30 32.29
N LEU A 465 -0.42 12.66 33.52
CA LEU A 465 -1.13 12.30 34.74
C LEU A 465 -2.25 13.29 35.12
N GLY A 466 -2.56 14.25 34.25
CA GLY A 466 -3.64 15.21 34.49
C GLY A 466 -3.37 16.21 35.61
N GLN A 467 -2.09 16.53 35.90
CA GLN A 467 -1.69 17.49 36.95
C GLN A 467 -1.50 18.91 36.41
N ASP A 468 -1.24 19.08 35.12
CA ASP A 468 -1.02 20.40 34.50
C ASP A 468 -2.29 20.97 33.84
N TYR A 469 -3.35 20.16 33.65
CA TYR A 469 -4.70 20.61 33.27
C TYR A 469 -5.47 21.19 34.47
N LEU A 470 -4.81 22.06 35.26
CA LEU A 470 -5.38 22.62 36.48
C LEU A 470 -6.68 23.38 36.23
N ASP A 471 -6.91 23.94 35.03
CA ASP A 471 -8.19 24.59 34.67
C ASP A 471 -9.41 23.64 34.77
N GLY A 472 -9.21 22.33 34.62
CA GLY A 472 -10.26 21.31 34.79
C GLY A 472 -10.35 20.75 36.21
N ARG A 473 -9.33 20.99 37.07
CA ARG A 473 -9.23 20.51 38.46
C ARG A 473 -9.12 21.67 39.46
N THR A 474 -9.45 22.91 39.05
CA THR A 474 -9.22 24.13 39.83
C THR A 474 -9.86 24.04 41.21
N LEU A 475 -11.09 23.51 41.27
CA LEU A 475 -11.83 23.34 42.52
C LEU A 475 -11.15 22.36 43.49
N GLU A 476 -10.59 21.26 42.99
CA GLU A 476 -9.85 20.29 43.81
C GLU A 476 -8.55 20.93 44.32
N ALA A 477 -7.82 21.62 43.44
CA ALA A 477 -6.57 22.28 43.78
C ALA A 477 -6.76 23.41 44.82
N GLU A 478 -7.79 24.24 44.64
CA GLU A 478 -8.15 25.32 45.57
C GLU A 478 -8.55 24.77 46.94
N GLU A 479 -9.38 23.73 46.98
CA GLU A 479 -9.83 23.12 48.23
C GLU A 479 -8.68 22.42 48.96
N LEU A 480 -7.84 21.67 48.24
CA LEU A 480 -6.65 21.05 48.82
C LEU A 480 -5.68 22.10 49.37
N ARG A 481 -5.45 23.18 48.63
CA ARG A 481 -4.59 24.30 49.07
C ARG A 481 -5.15 24.96 50.32
N ARG A 482 -6.47 25.23 50.36
CA ARG A 482 -7.14 25.79 51.54
C ARG A 482 -6.95 24.90 52.77
N ARG A 483 -7.18 23.59 52.63
CA ARG A 483 -6.99 22.63 53.73
C ARG A 483 -5.54 22.53 54.17
N ALA A 484 -4.60 22.55 53.22
CA ALA A 484 -3.17 22.54 53.48
C ALA A 484 -2.73 23.79 54.26
N GLU A 485 -3.28 24.96 53.93
CA GLU A 485 -3.00 26.20 54.66
C GLU A 485 -3.54 26.17 56.09
N ILE A 486 -4.77 25.67 56.30
CA ILE A 486 -5.34 25.48 57.64
C ILE A 486 -4.46 24.55 58.47
N TYR A 487 -4.06 23.42 57.90
CA TYR A 487 -3.20 22.45 58.58
C TYR A 487 -1.81 23.04 58.88
N ALA A 488 -1.15 23.67 57.90
CA ALA A 488 0.15 24.31 58.07
C ALA A 488 0.16 25.34 59.21
N ASN A 489 -0.91 26.12 59.33
CA ASN A 489 -1.10 27.09 60.40
C ASN A 489 -1.31 26.39 61.76
N SER A 490 -2.09 25.32 61.81
CA SER A 490 -2.33 24.57 63.05
C SER A 490 -1.05 23.95 63.65
N VAL A 491 -0.07 23.61 62.82
CA VAL A 491 1.23 23.05 63.25
C VAL A 491 2.35 24.09 63.27
N ASN A 492 2.04 25.38 63.12
CA ASN A 492 3.03 26.48 63.06
C ASN A 492 4.18 26.24 62.07
N SER A 493 3.92 25.58 60.95
CA SER A 493 4.95 25.26 59.95
C SER A 493 5.42 26.54 59.24
N LYS A 494 6.74 26.73 59.09
CA LYS A 494 7.36 27.90 58.46
C LYS A 494 8.48 27.52 57.48
N GLY A 495 8.80 28.44 56.57
CA GLY A 495 9.88 28.28 55.59
C GLY A 495 9.74 27.00 54.74
N LYS A 496 10.85 26.30 54.47
CA LYS A 496 10.88 25.08 53.64
C LYS A 496 9.97 23.95 54.14
N ALA A 497 9.72 23.87 55.45
CA ALA A 497 8.81 22.87 56.01
C ALA A 497 7.36 23.17 55.63
N ARG A 498 6.99 24.45 55.53
CA ARG A 498 5.67 24.88 55.07
C ARG A 498 5.51 24.62 53.57
N GLU A 499 6.53 24.96 52.79
CA GLU A 499 6.54 24.70 51.34
C GLU A 499 6.35 23.22 51.02
N ARG A 500 7.11 22.32 51.67
CA ARG A 500 6.95 20.87 51.51
C ARG A 500 5.56 20.38 51.90
N LEU A 501 5.01 20.92 52.99
CA LEU A 501 3.68 20.55 53.48
C LEU A 501 2.60 20.99 52.49
N LEU A 502 2.68 22.20 51.93
CA LEU A 502 1.74 22.66 50.91
C LEU A 502 1.86 21.84 49.62
N HIS A 503 3.07 21.57 49.16
CA HIS A 503 3.32 20.75 47.97
C HIS A 503 2.82 19.31 48.13
N ALA A 504 2.86 18.74 49.35
CA ALA A 504 2.35 17.40 49.61
C ALA A 504 0.82 17.28 49.47
N TRP A 505 0.12 18.41 49.40
CA TRP A 505 -1.33 18.49 49.22
C TRP A 505 -1.73 18.93 47.81
N GLU A 506 -0.80 19.09 46.87
CA GLU A 506 -1.17 19.31 45.46
C GLU A 506 -1.95 18.11 44.89
N PRO A 507 -2.84 18.33 43.91
CA PRO A 507 -3.54 17.24 43.24
C PRO A 507 -2.55 16.19 42.73
N LYS A 508 -2.71 14.95 43.18
CA LYS A 508 -1.89 13.84 42.70
C LYS A 508 -2.24 13.48 41.26
N GLY A 509 -1.26 12.91 40.56
CA GLY A 509 -1.44 12.34 39.24
C GLY A 509 -2.47 11.21 39.24
N VAL A 510 -3.29 11.16 38.19
CA VAL A 510 -4.24 10.08 37.97
C VAL A 510 -3.63 9.12 36.96
N VAL A 511 -3.46 7.87 37.38
CA VAL A 511 -3.06 6.77 36.49
C VAL A 511 -4.33 6.01 36.11
N ASP A 512 -4.81 6.26 34.90
CA ASP A 512 -6.03 5.65 34.37
C ASP A 512 -5.76 4.76 33.15
N PHE A 513 -4.53 4.28 33.01
CA PHE A 513 -4.08 3.37 31.96
C PHE A 513 -3.45 2.11 32.58
N ASP A 514 -3.64 0.99 31.89
CA ASP A 514 -3.10 -0.31 32.25
C ASP A 514 -1.62 -0.45 31.87
N ALA A 515 -1.18 0.24 30.81
CA ALA A 515 0.19 0.21 30.32
C ALA A 515 0.60 1.53 29.63
N LEU A 516 1.90 1.83 29.66
CA LEU A 516 2.49 3.03 29.03
C LEU A 516 3.47 2.64 27.93
N PHE A 517 3.22 3.05 26.70
CA PHE A 517 4.13 2.83 25.57
C PHE A 517 5.12 3.99 25.42
N VAL A 518 6.42 3.65 25.34
CA VAL A 518 7.51 4.63 25.22
C VAL A 518 8.52 4.17 24.15
N PRO A 519 8.29 4.49 22.87
CA PRO A 519 9.20 4.15 21.78
C PRO A 519 10.36 5.13 21.73
N ASP A 520 11.43 4.87 22.49
CA ASP A 520 12.61 5.73 22.52
C ASP A 520 13.89 4.96 22.90
N ASP A 521 15.03 5.65 22.88
CA ASP A 521 16.34 5.09 23.22
C ASP A 521 16.56 4.93 24.74
N PRO A 522 17.52 4.08 25.15
CA PRO A 522 17.83 3.82 26.56
C PRO A 522 18.09 5.05 27.43
N GLN A 523 18.67 6.11 26.86
CA GLN A 523 19.00 7.32 27.59
C GLN A 523 17.72 8.10 27.92
N THR A 524 16.87 8.32 26.93
CA THR A 524 15.58 9.02 27.09
C THR A 524 14.66 8.27 28.03
N VAL A 525 14.48 6.96 27.82
CA VAL A 525 13.67 6.11 28.71
C VAL A 525 14.24 6.12 30.14
N GLY A 526 15.57 6.09 30.26
CA GLY A 526 16.28 6.20 31.52
C GLY A 526 16.05 7.52 32.28
N GLN A 527 15.49 8.55 31.62
CA GLN A 527 15.13 9.84 32.22
C GLN A 527 13.61 9.96 32.47
N ILE A 528 12.78 9.43 31.56
CA ILE A 528 11.31 9.40 31.72
C ILE A 528 10.92 8.56 32.94
N VAL A 529 11.54 7.39 33.10
CA VAL A 529 11.14 6.42 34.13
C VAL A 529 11.37 6.94 35.56
N PRO A 530 12.51 7.57 35.90
CA PRO A 530 12.65 8.27 37.18
C PRO A 530 11.65 9.41 37.38
N ALA A 531 11.25 10.14 36.33
CA ALA A 531 10.25 11.20 36.45
C ALA A 531 8.86 10.61 36.79
N LEU A 532 8.48 9.49 36.17
CA LEU A 532 7.28 8.72 36.54
C LEU A 532 7.34 8.24 38.01
N ALA A 533 8.50 7.76 38.45
CA ALA A 533 8.71 7.32 39.82
C ALA A 533 8.56 8.44 40.86
N VAL A 534 8.92 9.68 40.51
CA VAL A 534 8.72 10.85 41.38
C VAL A 534 7.24 11.15 41.59
N GLU A 535 6.39 10.88 40.60
CA GLU A 535 4.93 11.04 40.67
C GLU A 535 4.21 9.76 41.16
N ASP A 536 4.91 8.89 41.90
CA ASP A 536 4.41 7.62 42.45
C ASP A 536 3.95 6.59 41.39
N VAL A 537 4.30 6.74 40.11
CA VAL A 537 3.95 5.82 39.02
C VAL A 537 5.00 4.70 38.89
N MET A 538 4.86 3.68 39.73
CA MET A 538 5.86 2.61 39.89
C MET A 538 5.40 1.22 39.43
N ASN A 539 4.08 1.01 39.34
CA ASN A 539 3.48 -0.30 39.12
C ASN A 539 2.82 -0.45 37.74
N VAL A 540 2.94 0.57 36.88
CA VAL A 540 2.44 0.49 35.51
C VAL A 540 3.49 -0.25 34.66
N PRO A 541 3.13 -1.33 33.96
CA PRO A 541 4.02 -1.95 32.98
C PRO A 541 4.29 -0.98 31.83
N LEU A 542 5.56 -0.74 31.54
CA LEU A 542 5.94 0.01 30.34
C LEU A 542 6.14 -0.96 29.17
N LEU A 543 5.74 -0.48 28.00
CA LEU A 543 5.86 -1.18 26.72
C LEU A 543 6.92 -0.46 25.89
N GLY A 544 7.92 -1.21 25.43
CA GLY A 544 9.05 -0.70 24.68
C GLY A 544 9.27 -1.41 23.35
N ILE A 545 10.30 -0.97 22.64
CA ILE A 545 10.73 -1.49 21.34
C ILE A 545 12.16 -2.04 21.44
N ASN A 546 12.73 -2.53 20.35
CA ASN A 546 14.04 -3.19 20.33
C ASN A 546 15.20 -2.33 20.85
N THR A 547 15.11 -1.00 20.79
CA THR A 547 16.12 -0.06 21.34
C THR A 547 16.35 -0.25 22.84
N TRP A 548 15.37 -0.80 23.56
CA TRP A 548 15.46 -1.08 25.00
C TRP A 548 16.40 -2.23 25.33
N ASN A 549 16.80 -3.06 24.35
CA ASN A 549 17.69 -4.19 24.55
C ASN A 549 19.15 -3.74 24.75
N SER A 550 19.40 -3.00 25.82
CA SER A 550 20.68 -2.38 26.13
C SER A 550 21.00 -2.47 27.62
N PRO A 551 22.22 -2.90 28.00
CA PRO A 551 22.68 -2.84 29.38
C PRO A 551 22.60 -1.43 29.98
N ASP A 552 22.73 -0.38 29.16
CA ASP A 552 22.64 1.02 29.59
C ASP A 552 21.25 1.35 30.17
N LEU A 553 20.18 0.81 29.59
CA LEU A 553 18.82 1.01 30.12
C LEU A 553 18.69 0.39 31.52
N VAL A 554 19.22 -0.82 31.70
CA VAL A 554 19.19 -1.53 32.99
C VAL A 554 19.95 -0.74 34.06
N GLN A 555 21.11 -0.18 33.71
CA GLN A 555 21.91 0.65 34.63
C GLN A 555 21.18 1.93 35.03
N ARG A 556 20.49 2.59 34.10
CA ARG A 556 19.79 3.86 34.35
C ARG A 556 18.49 3.69 35.12
N ALA A 557 17.65 2.74 34.69
CA ALA A 557 16.26 2.65 35.13
C ALA A 557 15.80 1.24 35.47
N GLY A 558 16.68 0.23 35.47
CA GLY A 558 16.30 -1.17 35.63
C GLY A 558 15.41 -1.45 36.84
N ARG A 559 15.70 -0.84 38.00
CA ARG A 559 14.89 -1.01 39.24
C ARG A 559 13.41 -0.63 39.09
N TYR A 560 13.07 0.23 38.13
CA TYR A 560 11.72 0.72 37.88
C TYR A 560 11.01 -0.03 36.74
N LEU A 561 11.76 -0.82 35.95
CA LEU A 561 11.27 -1.49 34.74
C LEU A 561 11.04 -2.99 34.94
N GLN A 562 10.89 -3.45 36.18
CA GLN A 562 10.85 -4.88 36.53
C GLN A 562 9.62 -5.63 35.98
N ASN A 563 8.58 -4.89 35.61
CA ASN A 563 7.33 -5.42 35.02
C ASN A 563 7.15 -4.98 33.56
N SER A 564 8.16 -4.35 32.96
CA SER A 564 8.09 -3.80 31.62
C SER A 564 8.46 -4.85 30.58
N VAL A 565 7.87 -4.71 29.39
CA VAL A 565 8.05 -5.64 28.26
C VAL A 565 8.40 -4.87 27.00
N PHE A 566 9.35 -5.42 26.25
CA PHE A 566 9.73 -4.94 24.93
C PHE A 566 10.08 -6.13 24.06
N VAL A 567 10.21 -5.92 22.76
CA VAL A 567 10.52 -7.00 21.81
C VAL A 567 11.81 -6.72 21.08
N ASP A 568 12.60 -7.76 20.83
CA ASP A 568 13.75 -7.69 19.95
C ASP A 568 13.95 -9.02 19.21
N SER A 569 14.60 -8.95 18.06
CA SER A 569 15.09 -10.10 17.30
C SER A 569 16.41 -10.68 17.83
N PHE A 570 16.95 -10.13 18.91
CA PHE A 570 18.24 -10.56 19.46
C PHE A 570 18.17 -10.78 20.97
N LEU A 571 18.78 -11.88 21.40
CA LEU A 571 19.00 -12.18 22.81
C LEU A 571 20.43 -12.67 22.98
N ALA A 572 21.27 -11.87 23.64
CA ALA A 572 22.69 -12.17 23.82
C ALA A 572 22.95 -13.51 24.51
N GLU A 573 22.10 -13.87 25.48
CA GLU A 573 22.17 -15.13 26.23
C GLU A 573 21.05 -16.08 25.83
N SER A 574 20.93 -16.38 24.54
CA SER A 574 19.94 -17.32 24.04
C SER A 574 20.19 -18.74 24.57
N LYS A 575 19.11 -19.44 24.94
CA LYS A 575 19.14 -20.88 25.28
C LYS A 575 19.04 -21.77 24.04
N ASN A 576 18.86 -21.19 22.85
CA ASN A 576 18.81 -21.95 21.59
C ASN A 576 20.18 -22.60 21.34
N PRO A 577 20.30 -23.94 21.27
CA PRO A 577 21.57 -24.62 21.06
C PRO A 577 22.28 -24.19 19.76
N GLN A 578 21.53 -23.87 18.70
CA GLN A 578 22.09 -23.38 17.44
C GLN A 578 22.69 -21.97 17.59
N ALA A 579 22.02 -21.09 18.35
CA ALA A 579 22.52 -19.76 18.67
C ALA A 579 23.80 -19.83 19.52
N VAL A 580 23.84 -20.72 20.52
CA VAL A 580 25.03 -20.94 21.35
C VAL A 580 26.20 -21.45 20.51
N LYS A 581 25.97 -22.46 19.65
CA LYS A 581 26.99 -23.01 18.76
C LYS A 581 27.53 -21.93 17.82
N PHE A 582 26.64 -21.17 17.16
CA PHE A 582 27.04 -20.06 16.29
C PHE A 582 27.88 -19.03 17.04
N SER A 583 27.47 -18.60 18.24
CA SER A 583 28.23 -17.64 19.05
C SER A 583 29.64 -18.12 19.36
N GLN A 584 29.81 -19.39 19.73
CA GLN A 584 31.12 -19.96 20.04
C GLN A 584 32.01 -20.00 18.79
N GLU A 585 31.51 -20.53 17.69
CA GLU A 585 32.28 -20.71 16.46
C GLU A 585 32.59 -19.36 15.77
N PHE A 586 31.64 -18.43 15.75
CA PHE A 586 31.86 -17.07 15.26
C PHE A 586 32.92 -16.34 16.08
N SER A 587 32.91 -16.47 17.42
CA SER A 587 33.90 -15.80 18.27
C SER A 587 35.33 -16.28 18.01
N LEU A 588 35.50 -17.56 17.62
CA LEU A 588 36.79 -18.11 17.21
C LEU A 588 37.28 -17.51 15.88
N ILE A 589 36.37 -17.31 14.91
CA ILE A 589 36.71 -16.81 13.57
C ILE A 589 36.91 -15.30 13.56
N ALA A 590 36.00 -14.55 14.18
CA ALA A 590 35.92 -13.10 14.10
C ALA A 590 36.59 -12.37 15.27
N GLN A 591 37.10 -13.10 16.28
CA GLN A 591 37.72 -12.57 17.50
C GLN A 591 36.84 -11.55 18.25
N THR A 592 35.53 -11.71 18.13
CA THR A 592 34.50 -10.83 18.73
C THR A 592 33.23 -11.64 18.93
N THR A 593 32.44 -11.29 19.93
CA THR A 593 31.11 -11.87 20.11
C THR A 593 30.16 -11.36 19.03
N PRO A 594 29.27 -12.20 18.47
CA PRO A 594 28.29 -11.75 17.49
C PRO A 594 27.20 -10.89 18.16
N GLY A 595 26.76 -9.85 17.47
CA GLY A 595 25.58 -9.05 17.82
C GLY A 595 24.40 -9.35 16.89
N ALA A 596 23.34 -8.53 16.98
CA ALA A 596 22.12 -8.74 16.22
C ALA A 596 22.35 -8.85 14.69
N LEU A 597 23.26 -8.05 14.13
CA LEU A 597 23.57 -8.04 12.70
C LEU A 597 24.20 -9.37 12.24
N GLU A 598 25.13 -9.91 13.01
CA GLU A 598 25.81 -11.17 12.69
C GLU A 598 24.84 -12.36 12.75
N PHE A 599 23.95 -12.40 13.76
CA PHE A 599 22.91 -13.42 13.84
C PHE A 599 21.93 -13.33 12.66
N GLN A 600 21.53 -12.13 12.28
CA GLN A 600 20.63 -11.91 11.17
C GLN A 600 21.27 -12.30 9.83
N ALA A 601 22.55 -11.97 9.63
CA ALA A 601 23.30 -12.34 8.44
C ALA A 601 23.53 -13.85 8.35
N TYR A 602 23.75 -14.51 9.50
CA TYR A 602 23.80 -15.97 9.57
C TYR A 602 22.48 -16.59 9.10
N ASP A 603 21.35 -16.12 9.63
CA ASP A 603 20.04 -16.61 9.21
C ASP A 603 19.77 -16.34 7.73
N ALA A 604 20.10 -15.14 7.22
CA ALA A 604 19.95 -14.79 5.81
C ALA A 604 20.67 -15.78 4.89
N ALA A 605 21.93 -16.10 5.20
CA ALA A 605 22.71 -17.08 4.45
C ALA A 605 22.11 -18.49 4.54
N ARG A 606 21.70 -18.94 5.73
CA ARG A 606 21.12 -20.27 5.91
C ARG A 606 19.75 -20.43 5.25
N ILE A 607 18.93 -19.38 5.25
CA ILE A 607 17.66 -19.30 4.51
C ILE A 607 17.92 -19.44 3.01
N LEU A 608 18.91 -18.70 2.49
CA LEU A 608 19.29 -18.77 1.09
C LEU A 608 19.79 -20.16 0.69
N LEU A 609 20.66 -20.78 1.50
CA LEU A 609 21.12 -22.17 1.28
C LEU A 609 19.95 -23.17 1.27
N LYS A 610 19.00 -23.01 2.21
CA LYS A 610 17.82 -23.86 2.27
C LYS A 610 16.96 -23.72 1.01
N ALA A 611 16.80 -22.49 0.50
CA ALA A 611 16.08 -22.25 -0.75
C ALA A 611 16.82 -22.83 -1.96
N LEU A 612 18.14 -22.68 -2.04
CA LEU A 612 18.95 -23.24 -3.13
C LEU A 612 18.95 -24.78 -3.15
N SER A 613 18.72 -25.42 -2.00
CA SER A 613 18.67 -26.89 -1.87
C SER A 613 17.27 -27.49 -1.99
N SER A 614 16.22 -26.67 -2.16
CA SER A 614 14.83 -27.16 -2.17
C SER A 614 14.36 -27.75 -3.51
N GLY A 615 15.15 -27.64 -4.59
CA GLY A 615 14.80 -28.15 -5.90
C GLY A 615 15.79 -27.73 -7.00
N ASN A 616 15.36 -27.82 -8.25
CA ASN A 616 16.16 -27.37 -9.40
C ASN A 616 16.11 -25.84 -9.55
N ILE A 617 16.94 -25.15 -8.79
CA ILE A 617 17.06 -23.70 -8.82
C ILE A 617 18.04 -23.29 -9.91
N SER A 618 17.52 -22.90 -11.08
CA SER A 618 18.30 -22.49 -12.25
C SER A 618 18.11 -21.03 -12.64
N THR A 619 17.06 -20.37 -12.13
CA THR A 619 16.74 -18.97 -12.44
C THR A 619 16.51 -18.17 -11.16
N ARG A 620 16.59 -16.84 -11.26
CA ARG A 620 16.28 -15.93 -10.15
C ARG A 620 14.82 -16.05 -9.69
N SER A 621 13.90 -16.29 -10.61
CA SER A 621 12.48 -16.52 -10.31
C SER A 621 12.28 -17.84 -9.55
N HIS A 622 12.98 -18.92 -9.92
CA HIS A 622 12.93 -20.17 -9.14
C HIS A 622 13.43 -19.95 -7.71
N LEU A 623 14.51 -19.19 -7.53
CA LEU A 623 15.02 -18.88 -6.19
C LEU A 623 14.02 -18.04 -5.39
N ARG A 624 13.41 -17.01 -6.01
CA ARG A 624 12.34 -16.22 -5.38
C ARG A 624 11.22 -17.13 -4.87
N ASP A 625 10.70 -18.01 -5.73
CA ASP A 625 9.58 -18.89 -5.38
C ASP A 625 9.99 -19.89 -4.30
N ALA A 626 11.21 -20.40 -4.35
CA ALA A 626 11.75 -21.26 -3.31
C ALA A 626 11.78 -20.54 -1.95
N ILE A 627 12.24 -19.28 -1.89
CA ILE A 627 12.26 -18.48 -0.66
C ILE A 627 10.84 -18.17 -0.18
N ALA A 628 9.97 -17.70 -1.07
CA ALA A 628 8.60 -17.32 -0.75
C ALA A 628 7.77 -18.51 -0.20
N ASN A 629 8.07 -19.72 -0.64
CA ASN A 629 7.40 -20.96 -0.24
C ASN A 629 8.17 -21.76 0.82
N LEU A 630 9.20 -21.20 1.48
CA LEU A 630 9.92 -21.88 2.56
C LEU A 630 9.04 -22.22 3.78
N GLY A 631 7.91 -21.54 3.95
CA GLY A 631 7.04 -21.67 5.12
C GLY A 631 7.78 -21.24 6.39
N SER A 632 7.71 -22.07 7.44
CA SER A 632 8.39 -21.78 8.70
C SER A 632 9.89 -22.13 8.65
N TYR A 633 10.73 -21.19 9.09
CA TYR A 633 12.16 -21.39 9.27
C TYR A 633 12.57 -20.99 10.69
N LYS A 634 13.23 -21.91 11.41
CA LYS A 634 13.74 -21.68 12.77
C LYS A 634 15.14 -21.10 12.68
N GLY A 635 15.27 -19.81 12.98
CA GLY A 635 16.54 -19.06 12.90
C GLY A 635 17.19 -18.84 14.26
N VAL A 636 18.48 -18.49 14.25
CA VAL A 636 19.23 -18.15 15.47
C VAL A 636 18.89 -16.76 16.01
N SER A 637 18.45 -15.84 15.15
CA SER A 637 17.87 -14.54 15.55
C SER A 637 16.35 -14.57 15.70
N GLY A 638 15.73 -15.75 15.69
CA GLY A 638 14.28 -15.93 15.80
C GLY A 638 13.66 -16.56 14.56
N ASP A 639 12.38 -16.92 14.67
CA ASP A 639 11.66 -17.67 13.65
C ASP A 639 11.20 -16.78 12.51
N TYR A 640 11.15 -17.34 11.32
CA TYR A 640 10.64 -16.70 10.12
C TYR A 640 9.47 -17.50 9.57
N LEU A 641 8.52 -16.79 8.96
CA LEU A 641 7.41 -17.34 8.21
C LEU A 641 7.37 -16.67 6.84
N PHE A 642 7.67 -17.45 5.80
CA PHE A 642 7.62 -17.02 4.41
C PHE A 642 6.27 -17.39 3.79
N SER A 643 5.72 -16.46 3.02
CA SER A 643 4.46 -16.60 2.29
C SER A 643 4.52 -15.76 1.02
N ALA A 644 4.05 -16.31 -0.10
CA ALA A 644 3.93 -15.58 -1.36
C ALA A 644 3.05 -14.32 -1.23
N ASP A 645 1.96 -14.41 -0.46
CA ASP A 645 0.98 -13.33 -0.32
C ASP A 645 1.42 -12.24 0.67
N SER A 646 2.04 -12.64 1.78
CA SER A 646 2.34 -11.74 2.91
C SER A 646 3.82 -11.44 3.11
N GLY A 647 4.68 -11.96 2.23
CA GLY A 647 6.13 -11.80 2.29
C GLY A 647 6.74 -12.54 3.48
N VAL A 648 7.70 -11.89 4.16
CA VAL A 648 8.39 -12.44 5.33
C VAL A 648 7.81 -11.85 6.60
N LYS A 649 7.28 -12.72 7.46
CA LYS A 649 6.99 -12.41 8.86
C LYS A 649 8.06 -13.02 9.76
N ARG A 650 8.32 -12.38 10.89
CA ARG A 650 9.29 -12.85 11.88
C ARG A 650 8.64 -12.95 13.24
N SER A 651 9.10 -13.87 14.10
CA SER A 651 8.88 -13.77 15.55
C SER A 651 9.91 -12.82 16.19
N ALA A 652 9.62 -12.36 17.39
CA ALA A 652 10.58 -11.67 18.24
C ALA A 652 10.66 -12.36 19.60
N TYR A 653 11.77 -12.17 20.30
CA TYR A 653 11.84 -12.47 21.73
C TYR A 653 11.05 -11.38 22.47
N PHE A 654 10.11 -11.81 23.31
CA PHE A 654 9.55 -10.93 24.33
C PHE A 654 10.56 -10.84 25.45
N LEU A 655 11.03 -9.64 25.75
CA LEU A 655 12.08 -9.36 26.72
C LEU A 655 11.52 -8.57 27.89
N THR A 656 12.08 -8.82 29.07
CA THR A 656 11.75 -8.08 30.29
C THR A 656 13.02 -7.88 31.12
N ILE A 657 12.98 -6.92 32.05
CA ILE A 657 14.06 -6.67 32.98
C ILE A 657 13.73 -7.36 34.30
N ARG A 658 14.60 -8.26 34.77
CA ARG A 658 14.50 -8.85 36.12
C ARG A 658 15.81 -8.71 36.87
N GLY A 659 15.74 -8.10 38.04
CA GLY A 659 16.91 -7.64 38.77
C GLY A 659 17.72 -6.67 37.90
N SER A 660 18.98 -7.02 37.65
CA SER A 660 19.91 -6.25 36.82
C SER A 660 20.17 -6.89 35.45
N ARG A 661 19.23 -7.69 34.93
CA ARG A 661 19.42 -8.43 33.66
C ARG A 661 18.20 -8.31 32.77
N ILE A 662 18.45 -8.25 31.46
CA ILE A 662 17.44 -8.47 30.42
C ILE A 662 17.34 -9.97 30.22
N ILE A 663 16.13 -10.51 30.31
CA ILE A 663 15.85 -11.92 30.09
C ILE A 663 14.68 -12.07 29.12
N GLU A 664 14.60 -13.23 28.48
CA GLU A 664 13.40 -13.63 27.79
C GLU A 664 12.24 -13.76 28.79
N LEU A 665 11.10 -13.17 28.44
CA LEU A 665 9.87 -13.29 29.18
C LEU A 665 9.43 -14.76 29.10
N PRO A 666 9.31 -15.47 30.24
CA PRO A 666 8.91 -16.87 30.23
C PRO A 666 7.56 -17.04 29.53
N ALA A 667 7.44 -18.09 28.71
CA ALA A 667 6.15 -18.49 28.14
C ALA A 667 5.14 -18.67 29.28
N GLN A 668 4.01 -17.95 29.20
CA GLN A 668 2.93 -17.99 30.18
C GLN A 668 1.79 -18.88 29.70
#